data_AF-A0AAE4KJ99-F1
#
_entry.id   AF-A0AAE4KJ99-F1
#
_cell.length_a   1.000
_cell.length_b   1.000
_cell.length_c   1.000
_cell.angle_alpha   90.00
_cell.angle_beta   90.00
_cell.angle_gamma   90.00
#
_symmetry.space_group_name_H-M   'P 1'
#
loop_
_entity.id
_entity.type
_entity.pdbx_description
1 polymer ?
#
loop_
_entity_poly.entity_id
_entity_poly.type
_entity_poly.pdbx_seq_one_letter_code
_entity_poly.pdbx_strand_id
1 'polypeptide(L)'
;MQQNADQTLSLPLLPLRDVVVYPQMVIPLFVGREKSIQALDAAMSADKRVLLVAQREASKDDPDREDLFAIGTVAEIMQLLKLPDGTVKVLIEGVSRADVGELNDGEDYTSAEALLRESTPLTEREQDALVRVLLNQFEQYVKMSKKVPNEVLNSLSGIEDPSRLVDTICAHLSLKIDDKQQLLEMDKVRDRIEHLMALIESEIDLLQVEKRIRSRVKEQMEKSQREYYLNEQMKAIQKEMGELENVPNEAEKYEQAIEESGMPKEARDKAVQELGKLKMMSPNSAEATVVRSYLDWLVSVPWKKRTRVKHDLLHAQKVLDEDHYGLDEVKARILEYLAVHKRVKKLKGPVLCLVGPPGVGKTSLGKSIARATNRKYVRLALGGVRDESEIRGHRRTYIGSLPGKIVQRMSRAGVRNPLFLLDEVDKIGMDHRGDPASALLEVLDPEQNDTFSDHYLELDYDLSETLFICTANSMNIPGPLLDRMEVIRLPGYTEDEKLAIAKRYLVPKQLKANGFKEDELAFSDESLLELIRYYSREAGVRELERQIAKVCRKVLRVRIEKEGKEGAQAPMLLAATDIEEYAGVRRYSYGLADQEDQVGRVTGLAWTSVGGELLNIESVVTPGKGRINKTGSLGDVMKESVSAAHTVVRARALSMGIDPERFEKEDLHIHVPEGATPKDGPSAGIGMVTAMVSAYTGRPVRCDVAMTGEVNLRGEVMPIGGLKEKLLAARRGGIKTVLVPEENRRDLKEVPENIKEALDIRPVRWIDEVLEAALAKKDEEPKEESHSEEASSSQSMISTH
;
A
#
# COMPACT_ATOMS: atom_id res chain seq x y z
N MET A 1 -26.77 36.05 22.37
CA MET A 1 -26.32 35.46 23.65
C MET A 1 -27.29 35.71 24.81
N GLN A 2 -28.61 35.71 24.57
CA GLN A 2 -29.65 35.72 25.62
C GLN A 2 -30.92 35.15 24.99
N GLN A 3 -31.05 33.82 24.92
CA GLN A 3 -32.33 33.15 24.64
C GLN A 3 -32.41 31.64 25.02
N ASN A 4 -31.32 30.96 25.41
CA ASN A 4 -31.36 29.49 25.66
C ASN A 4 -31.12 29.04 27.12
N ALA A 5 -31.29 29.91 28.12
CA ALA A 5 -31.08 29.50 29.52
C ALA A 5 -32.19 28.59 30.09
N ASP A 6 -33.36 28.50 29.44
CA ASP A 6 -34.55 27.78 29.92
C ASP A 6 -34.66 26.31 29.43
N GLN A 7 -33.69 25.79 28.66
CA GLN A 7 -33.77 24.44 28.07
C GLN A 7 -32.61 23.50 28.44
N THR A 8 -31.75 23.88 29.39
CA THR A 8 -30.63 23.04 29.84
C THR A 8 -31.02 22.28 31.10
N LEU A 9 -31.04 20.96 31.04
CA LEU A 9 -31.35 20.06 32.17
C LEU A 9 -30.09 19.31 32.59
N SER A 10 -29.79 19.21 33.89
CA SER A 10 -28.75 18.30 34.37
C SER A 10 -29.37 16.95 34.69
N LEU A 11 -28.96 15.90 33.96
CA LEU A 11 -29.55 14.57 34.06
C LEU A 11 -28.48 13.49 34.28
N PRO A 12 -28.79 12.42 35.04
CA PRO A 12 -27.92 11.25 35.10
C PRO A 12 -27.71 10.64 33.70
N LEU A 13 -26.46 10.37 33.36
CA LEU A 13 -26.06 9.87 32.05
C LEU A 13 -26.01 8.34 32.07
N LEU A 14 -26.67 7.72 31.08
CA LEU A 14 -26.60 6.29 30.85
C LEU A 14 -25.98 6.01 29.48
N PRO A 15 -24.70 5.57 29.43
CA PRO A 15 -24.06 5.18 28.18
C PRO A 15 -24.62 3.85 27.68
N LEU A 16 -25.13 3.82 26.45
CA LEU A 16 -25.72 2.65 25.82
C LEU A 16 -24.72 1.96 24.89
N ARG A 17 -24.69 0.62 24.93
CA ARG A 17 -23.93 -0.21 23.99
C ARG A 17 -24.86 -0.67 22.88
N ASP A 18 -24.42 -0.54 21.64
CA ASP A 18 -25.06 -1.09 20.44
C ASP A 18 -26.53 -0.67 20.19
N VAL A 19 -27.04 0.34 20.90
CA VAL A 19 -28.44 0.79 20.83
C VAL A 19 -28.50 2.32 20.85
N VAL A 20 -29.27 2.86 19.91
CA VAL A 20 -29.69 4.26 19.86
C VAL A 20 -31.19 4.30 20.17
N VAL A 21 -31.60 5.12 21.13
CA VAL A 21 -33.01 5.26 21.54
C VAL A 21 -33.58 6.52 20.90
N TYR A 22 -34.70 6.41 20.21
CA TYR A 22 -35.41 7.55 19.61
C TYR A 22 -36.51 8.07 20.54
N PRO A 23 -36.99 9.32 20.34
CA PRO A 23 -38.23 9.78 20.97
C PRO A 23 -39.40 8.80 20.70
N GLN A 24 -40.25 8.60 21.71
CA GLN A 24 -41.40 7.68 21.73
C GLN A 24 -41.05 6.19 21.60
N MET A 25 -39.76 5.84 21.55
CA MET A 25 -39.33 4.46 21.56
C MET A 25 -39.36 3.91 22.98
N VAL A 26 -40.11 2.83 23.19
CA VAL A 26 -40.14 2.08 24.44
C VAL A 26 -39.28 0.83 24.30
N ILE A 27 -38.22 0.72 25.10
CA ILE A 27 -37.29 -0.42 25.03
C ILE A 27 -36.86 -0.88 26.43
N PRO A 28 -36.82 -2.21 26.69
CA PRO A 28 -36.21 -2.73 27.91
C PRO A 28 -34.68 -2.72 27.77
N LEU A 29 -33.98 -2.11 28.71
CA LEU A 29 -32.52 -2.14 28.84
C LEU A 29 -32.10 -2.98 30.04
N PHE A 30 -30.95 -3.65 29.90
CA PHE A 30 -30.30 -4.38 30.98
C PHE A 30 -29.04 -3.62 31.38
N VAL A 31 -29.00 -3.18 32.64
CA VAL A 31 -27.92 -2.37 33.19
C VAL A 31 -27.19 -3.17 34.26
N GLY A 32 -25.89 -3.40 34.03
CA GLY A 32 -25.04 -4.19 34.93
C GLY A 32 -23.86 -3.43 35.54
N ARG A 33 -23.52 -2.22 35.05
CA ARG A 33 -22.41 -1.41 35.58
C ARG A 33 -22.84 -0.72 36.87
N GLU A 34 -22.02 -0.75 37.92
CA GLU A 34 -22.34 -0.15 39.22
C GLU A 34 -22.66 1.36 39.11
N LYS A 35 -21.80 2.15 38.45
CA LYS A 35 -22.05 3.59 38.18
C LYS A 35 -23.40 3.83 37.48
N SER A 36 -23.77 2.99 36.52
CA SER A 36 -25.03 3.10 35.78
C SER A 36 -26.25 2.70 36.61
N ILE A 37 -26.11 1.73 37.52
CA ILE A 37 -27.16 1.36 38.48
C ILE A 37 -27.39 2.51 39.47
N GLN A 38 -26.31 3.12 39.96
CA GLN A 38 -26.39 4.29 40.83
C GLN A 38 -27.01 5.50 40.12
N ALA A 39 -26.69 5.73 38.84
CA ALA A 39 -27.35 6.75 38.01
C ALA A 39 -28.87 6.54 37.90
N LEU A 40 -29.33 5.28 37.76
CA LEU A 40 -30.76 4.94 37.72
C LEU A 40 -31.44 5.14 39.08
N ASP A 41 -30.81 4.74 40.18
CA ASP A 41 -31.34 4.94 41.53
C ASP A 41 -31.43 6.45 41.87
N ALA A 42 -30.46 7.26 41.43
CA ALA A 42 -30.49 8.72 41.52
C ALA A 42 -31.61 9.34 40.69
N ALA A 43 -31.78 8.91 39.43
CA ALA A 43 -32.86 9.38 38.56
C ALA A 43 -34.25 9.05 39.13
N MET A 44 -34.42 7.85 39.70
CA MET A 44 -35.67 7.41 40.33
C MET A 44 -36.06 8.23 41.58
N SER A 45 -35.06 8.81 42.26
CA SER A 45 -35.25 9.67 43.43
C SER A 45 -35.53 11.14 43.05
N ALA A 46 -35.29 11.51 41.79
CA ALA A 46 -35.55 12.83 41.22
C ALA A 46 -36.77 12.78 40.26
N ASP A 47 -36.63 13.31 39.04
CA ASP A 47 -37.72 13.43 38.05
C ASP A 47 -37.92 12.19 37.16
N LYS A 48 -37.34 11.03 37.51
CA LYS A 48 -37.36 9.78 36.72
C LYS A 48 -36.84 9.92 35.29
N ARG A 49 -36.06 10.96 35.02
CA ARG A 49 -35.47 11.23 33.70
C ARG A 49 -33.99 10.89 33.69
N VAL A 50 -33.55 10.34 32.57
CA VAL A 50 -32.15 9.99 32.29
C VAL A 50 -31.77 10.47 30.90
N LEU A 51 -30.48 10.79 30.72
CA LEU A 51 -29.93 11.06 29.39
C LEU A 51 -29.30 9.79 28.85
N LEU A 52 -29.78 9.34 27.70
CA LEU A 52 -29.28 8.15 27.01
C LEU A 52 -28.36 8.57 25.87
N VAL A 53 -27.13 8.08 25.87
CA VAL A 53 -26.15 8.41 24.83
C VAL A 53 -25.50 7.13 24.33
N ALA A 54 -25.46 6.94 23.02
CA ALA A 54 -24.76 5.80 22.43
C ALA A 54 -23.23 5.99 22.54
N GLN A 55 -22.51 4.88 22.72
CA GLN A 55 -21.04 4.84 22.68
C GLN A 55 -20.57 4.64 21.25
N ARG A 56 -19.45 5.29 20.89
CA ARG A 56 -18.71 5.07 19.64
C ARG A 56 -18.03 3.69 19.66
N GLU A 57 -17.49 3.29 20.81
CA GLU A 57 -16.88 1.98 21.02
C GLU A 57 -17.61 1.19 22.12
N ALA A 58 -18.26 0.09 21.76
CA ALA A 58 -19.03 -0.74 22.70
C ALA A 58 -18.15 -1.51 23.71
N SER A 59 -16.84 -1.62 23.46
CA SER A 59 -15.88 -2.38 24.29
C SER A 59 -15.36 -1.63 25.51
N LYS A 60 -15.54 -0.30 25.59
CA LYS A 60 -15.04 0.51 26.72
C LYS A 60 -16.05 0.50 27.87
N ASP A 61 -15.62 0.10 29.07
CA ASP A 61 -16.49 -0.04 30.23
C ASP A 61 -16.79 1.29 30.94
N ASP A 62 -15.88 2.24 30.90
CA ASP A 62 -16.07 3.61 31.41
C ASP A 62 -15.74 4.60 30.29
N PRO A 63 -16.74 5.02 29.49
CA PRO A 63 -16.51 5.88 28.33
C PRO A 63 -16.27 7.34 28.74
N ASP A 64 -15.23 7.95 28.18
CA ASP A 64 -14.96 9.38 28.33
C ASP A 64 -15.80 10.19 27.34
N ARG A 65 -15.75 11.53 27.44
CA ARG A 65 -16.50 12.43 26.54
C ARG A 65 -16.28 12.15 25.05
N GLU A 66 -15.06 11.80 24.66
CA GLU A 66 -14.70 11.54 23.26
C GLU A 66 -15.28 10.23 22.72
N ASP A 67 -15.61 9.29 23.61
CA ASP A 67 -16.16 7.98 23.27
C ASP A 67 -17.68 7.99 23.14
N LEU A 68 -18.33 9.11 23.49
CA LEU A 68 -19.77 9.28 23.42
C LEU A 68 -20.15 10.09 22.18
N PHE A 69 -21.34 9.83 21.66
CA PHE A 69 -21.90 10.69 20.62
C PHE A 69 -22.35 12.03 21.19
N ALA A 70 -22.32 13.07 20.36
CA ALA A 70 -22.60 14.44 20.78
C ALA A 70 -24.09 14.69 21.06
N ILE A 71 -24.97 13.84 20.51
CA ILE A 71 -26.42 13.94 20.63
C ILE A 71 -26.97 12.63 21.21
N GLY A 72 -27.84 12.78 22.20
CA GLY A 72 -28.54 11.68 22.85
C GLY A 72 -30.04 11.94 22.94
N THR A 73 -30.71 11.11 23.74
CA THR A 73 -32.14 11.18 23.97
C THR A 73 -32.42 11.23 25.45
N VAL A 74 -33.17 12.24 25.88
CA VAL A 74 -33.76 12.30 27.22
C VAL A 74 -34.88 11.27 27.26
N ALA A 75 -34.84 10.38 28.24
CA ALA A 75 -35.82 9.31 28.41
C ALA A 75 -36.38 9.31 29.83
N GLU A 76 -37.62 8.84 29.95
CA GLU A 76 -38.30 8.64 31.23
C GLU A 76 -38.27 7.15 31.62
N ILE A 77 -37.99 6.88 32.89
CA ILE A 77 -37.98 5.53 33.46
C ILE A 77 -39.42 5.13 33.79
N MET A 78 -39.95 4.19 33.00
CA MET A 78 -41.30 3.64 33.17
C MET A 78 -41.36 2.60 34.29
N GLN A 79 -40.38 1.70 34.32
CA GLN A 79 -40.33 0.61 35.29
C GLN A 79 -38.90 0.16 35.56
N LEU A 80 -38.57 -0.12 36.82
CA LEU A 80 -37.27 -0.65 37.24
C LEU A 80 -37.47 -1.96 38.01
N LEU A 81 -36.76 -3.01 37.60
CA LEU A 81 -36.79 -4.34 38.23
C LEU A 81 -35.36 -4.82 38.50
N LYS A 82 -34.99 -4.99 39.77
CA LYS A 82 -33.69 -5.55 40.17
C LYS A 82 -33.77 -7.08 40.07
N LEU A 83 -32.86 -7.69 39.30
CA LEU A 83 -32.81 -9.14 39.09
C LEU A 83 -31.92 -9.82 40.15
N PRO A 84 -32.12 -11.12 40.44
CA PRO A 84 -31.35 -11.85 41.47
C PRO A 84 -29.85 -11.97 41.17
N ASP A 85 -29.45 -11.75 39.91
CA ASP A 85 -28.06 -11.80 39.42
C ASP A 85 -27.30 -10.49 39.65
N GLY A 86 -27.92 -9.48 40.26
CA GLY A 86 -27.33 -8.17 40.53
C GLY A 86 -27.51 -7.16 39.38
N THR A 87 -28.07 -7.56 38.24
CA THR A 87 -28.38 -6.63 37.14
C THR A 87 -29.74 -5.95 37.33
N VAL A 88 -29.92 -4.78 36.73
CA VAL A 88 -31.19 -4.04 36.76
C VAL A 88 -31.80 -4.02 35.37
N LYS A 89 -33.02 -4.54 35.24
CA LYS A 89 -33.83 -4.40 34.03
C LYS A 89 -34.69 -3.16 34.15
N VAL A 90 -34.48 -2.20 33.25
CA VAL A 90 -35.24 -0.93 33.20
C VAL A 90 -36.02 -0.83 31.90
N LEU A 91 -37.29 -0.43 31.99
CA LEU A 91 -38.11 -0.07 30.84
C LEU A 91 -38.10 1.45 30.74
N ILE A 92 -37.65 1.96 29.60
CA ILE A 92 -37.49 3.39 29.34
C ILE A 92 -38.30 3.81 28.11
N GLU A 93 -38.79 5.05 28.12
CA GLU A 93 -39.43 5.71 26.98
C GLU A 93 -38.63 6.95 26.59
N GLY A 94 -38.17 7.03 25.34
CA GLY A 94 -37.53 8.25 24.83
C GLY A 94 -38.54 9.41 24.77
N VAL A 95 -38.15 10.59 25.22
CA VAL A 95 -39.03 11.78 25.27
C VAL A 95 -38.62 12.79 24.21
N SER A 96 -37.36 13.21 24.23
CA SER A 96 -36.86 14.28 23.37
C SER A 96 -35.38 14.11 23.07
N ARG A 97 -34.94 14.66 21.93
CA ARG A 97 -33.52 14.69 21.56
C ARG A 97 -32.83 15.81 22.34
N ALA A 98 -31.58 15.58 22.72
CA ALA A 98 -30.79 16.58 23.43
C ALA A 98 -29.32 16.56 23.01
N ASP A 99 -28.73 17.73 22.90
CA ASP A 99 -27.28 17.88 22.81
C ASP A 99 -26.67 17.59 24.18
N VAL A 100 -25.63 16.76 24.19
CA VAL A 100 -24.90 16.43 25.41
C VAL A 100 -23.92 17.57 25.67
N GLY A 101 -24.09 18.32 26.75
CA GLY A 101 -23.21 19.40 27.20
C GLY A 101 -22.05 18.90 28.05
N GLU A 102 -21.68 19.65 29.08
CA GLU A 102 -20.56 19.30 29.96
C GLU A 102 -20.85 18.00 30.75
N LEU A 103 -19.84 17.13 30.87
CA LEU A 103 -19.90 15.90 31.67
C LEU A 103 -19.36 16.19 33.07
N ASN A 104 -20.17 15.91 34.08
CA ASN A 104 -19.80 15.96 35.49
C ASN A 104 -19.68 14.53 36.00
N ASP A 105 -18.44 14.03 36.04
CA ASP A 105 -18.16 12.69 36.59
C ASP A 105 -18.04 12.80 38.12
N GLY A 106 -19.08 12.39 38.83
CA GLY A 106 -19.10 12.32 40.29
C GLY A 106 -18.49 11.02 40.82
N GLU A 107 -18.28 10.92 42.14
CA GLU A 107 -17.76 9.69 42.76
C GLU A 107 -18.70 8.48 42.59
N ASP A 108 -20.01 8.71 42.53
CA ASP A 108 -21.04 7.65 42.46
C ASP A 108 -21.55 7.41 41.02
N TYR A 109 -21.86 8.47 40.28
CA TYR A 109 -22.39 8.37 38.91
C TYR A 109 -22.02 9.59 38.06
N THR A 110 -22.04 9.39 36.74
CA THR A 110 -21.82 10.44 35.76
C THR A 110 -23.13 11.17 35.45
N SER A 111 -23.08 12.50 35.44
CA SER A 111 -24.19 13.35 35.01
C SER A 111 -23.77 14.24 33.84
N ALA A 112 -24.73 14.66 33.02
CA ALA A 112 -24.47 15.48 31.85
C ALA A 112 -25.50 16.60 31.75
N GLU A 113 -25.08 17.75 31.24
CA GLU A 113 -26.03 18.76 30.77
C GLU A 113 -26.71 18.26 29.49
N ALA A 114 -28.03 18.40 29.42
CA ALA A 114 -28.85 18.02 28.28
C ALA A 114 -29.58 19.28 27.78
N LEU A 115 -29.17 19.77 26.61
CA LEU A 115 -29.84 20.89 25.95
C LEU A 115 -30.88 20.32 24.99
N LEU A 116 -32.16 20.56 25.26
CA LEU A 116 -33.25 20.03 24.43
C LEU A 116 -33.17 20.57 23.00
N ARG A 117 -33.37 19.69 22.03
CA ARG A 117 -33.24 20.01 20.60
C ARG A 117 -34.56 19.84 19.87
N GLU A 118 -35.02 20.92 19.24
CA GLU A 118 -36.26 20.94 18.45
C GLU A 118 -35.98 20.64 16.97
N SER A 119 -36.86 19.86 16.35
CA SER A 119 -36.80 19.57 14.91
C SER A 119 -37.25 20.79 14.10
N THR A 120 -36.58 21.07 12.98
CA THR A 120 -37.11 22.05 12.02
C THR A 120 -38.24 21.41 11.20
N PRO A 121 -39.48 21.92 11.27
CA PRO A 121 -40.64 21.29 10.63
C PRO A 121 -40.59 21.40 9.10
N LEU A 122 -41.39 20.57 8.43
CA LEU A 122 -41.61 20.63 6.98
C LEU A 122 -42.53 21.79 6.60
N THR A 123 -42.46 22.23 5.35
CA THR A 123 -43.53 23.08 4.79
C THR A 123 -44.77 22.25 4.48
N GLU A 124 -45.97 22.83 4.58
CA GLU A 124 -47.25 22.13 4.35
C GLU A 124 -47.31 21.40 2.99
N ARG A 125 -46.67 21.96 1.94
CA ARG A 125 -46.62 21.34 0.61
C ARG A 125 -45.69 20.12 0.52
N GLU A 126 -44.60 20.12 1.29
CA GLU A 126 -43.60 19.05 1.26
C GLU A 126 -44.02 17.87 2.13
N GLN A 127 -44.75 18.14 3.21
CA GLN A 127 -45.22 17.15 4.18
C GLN A 127 -46.04 16.04 3.52
N ASP A 128 -47.10 16.39 2.80
CA ASP A 128 -48.00 15.40 2.18
C ASP A 128 -47.28 14.50 1.16
N ALA A 129 -46.38 15.06 0.37
CA ALA A 129 -45.64 14.33 -0.65
C ALA A 129 -44.60 13.37 -0.03
N LEU A 130 -43.76 13.87 0.87
CA LEU A 130 -42.66 13.09 1.45
C LEU A 130 -43.16 12.00 2.39
N VAL A 131 -44.15 12.30 3.25
CA VAL A 131 -44.75 11.32 4.16
C VAL A 131 -45.39 10.17 3.39
N ARG A 132 -46.12 10.48 2.31
CA ARG A 132 -46.76 9.44 1.47
C ARG A 132 -45.73 8.51 0.82
N VAL A 133 -44.62 9.05 0.31
CA VAL A 133 -43.59 8.23 -0.32
C VAL A 133 -42.86 7.37 0.73
N LEU A 134 -42.51 7.95 1.88
CA LEU A 134 -41.88 7.23 2.98
C LEU A 134 -42.75 6.07 3.48
N LEU A 135 -44.05 6.29 3.70
CA LEU A 135 -44.98 5.24 4.13
C LEU A 135 -45.10 4.11 3.09
N ASN A 136 -45.19 4.45 1.80
CA ASN A 136 -45.24 3.44 0.73
C ASN A 136 -43.96 2.59 0.69
N GLN A 137 -42.80 3.22 0.85
CA GLN A 137 -41.51 2.52 0.84
C GLN A 137 -41.35 1.63 2.07
N PHE A 138 -41.77 2.11 3.25
CA PHE A 138 -41.78 1.32 4.46
C PHE A 138 -42.75 0.14 4.39
N GLU A 139 -43.93 0.30 3.77
CA GLU A 139 -44.87 -0.79 3.52
C GLU A 139 -44.23 -1.91 2.66
N GLN A 140 -43.46 -1.54 1.63
CA GLN A 140 -42.71 -2.50 0.82
C GLN A 140 -41.67 -3.26 1.67
N TYR A 141 -40.93 -2.55 2.51
CA TYR A 141 -39.97 -3.15 3.43
C TYR A 141 -40.64 -4.15 4.39
N VAL A 142 -41.76 -3.80 5.02
CA VAL A 142 -42.49 -4.68 5.94
C VAL A 142 -42.96 -5.96 5.24
N LYS A 143 -43.52 -5.85 4.03
CA LYS A 143 -43.96 -7.01 3.22
C LYS A 143 -42.82 -7.97 2.90
N MET A 144 -41.59 -7.46 2.76
CA MET A 144 -40.41 -8.24 2.42
C MET A 144 -39.69 -8.84 3.64
N SER A 145 -39.50 -8.05 4.69
CA SER A 145 -38.69 -8.41 5.87
C SER A 145 -39.35 -9.50 6.72
N LYS A 146 -40.69 -9.49 6.85
CA LYS A 146 -41.47 -10.35 7.77
C LYS A 146 -41.08 -10.27 9.26
N LYS A 147 -40.03 -9.51 9.62
CA LYS A 147 -39.60 -9.27 11.01
C LYS A 147 -40.46 -8.24 11.72
N VAL A 148 -41.06 -7.31 10.96
CA VAL A 148 -41.96 -6.28 11.47
C VAL A 148 -43.40 -6.78 11.29
N PRO A 149 -44.23 -6.83 12.35
CA PRO A 149 -45.64 -7.16 12.24
C PRO A 149 -46.39 -6.13 11.38
N ASN A 150 -47.33 -6.59 10.54
CA ASN A 150 -48.15 -5.70 9.71
C ASN A 150 -49.00 -4.72 10.53
N GLU A 151 -49.26 -5.03 11.80
CA GLU A 151 -49.99 -4.17 12.75
C GLU A 151 -49.30 -2.82 12.96
N VAL A 152 -47.97 -2.76 12.82
CA VAL A 152 -47.17 -1.52 12.95
C VAL A 152 -47.51 -0.50 11.85
N LEU A 153 -47.90 -0.96 10.66
CA LEU A 153 -48.30 -0.05 9.57
C LEU A 153 -49.57 0.74 9.92
N ASN A 154 -50.49 0.11 10.67
CA ASN A 154 -51.73 0.76 11.10
C ASN A 154 -51.44 1.86 12.13
N SER A 155 -50.52 1.64 13.07
CA SER A 155 -50.14 2.65 14.07
C SER A 155 -49.40 3.84 13.45
N LEU A 156 -48.60 3.62 12.40
CA LEU A 156 -47.87 4.70 11.71
C LEU A 156 -48.80 5.61 10.90
N SER A 157 -49.91 5.06 10.36
CA SER A 157 -50.86 5.84 9.55
C SER A 157 -51.63 6.91 10.35
N GLY A 158 -51.67 6.80 11.68
CA GLY A 158 -52.32 7.75 12.58
C GLY A 158 -51.42 8.87 13.11
N ILE A 159 -50.13 8.91 12.73
CA ILE A 159 -49.18 9.92 13.22
C ILE A 159 -49.19 11.14 12.28
N GLU A 160 -49.71 12.27 12.75
CA GLU A 160 -49.79 13.51 11.97
C GLU A 160 -48.47 14.30 11.91
N ASP A 161 -47.62 14.17 12.93
CA ASP A 161 -46.32 14.85 13.00
C ASP A 161 -45.22 14.07 12.25
N PRO A 162 -44.65 14.62 11.17
CA PRO A 162 -43.62 13.94 10.39
C PRO A 162 -42.34 13.67 11.19
N SER A 163 -42.03 14.48 12.22
CA SER A 163 -40.87 14.23 13.06
C SER A 163 -41.04 12.92 13.84
N ARG A 164 -42.16 12.77 14.55
CA ARG A 164 -42.52 11.53 15.27
C ARG A 164 -42.64 10.32 14.36
N LEU A 165 -43.19 10.50 13.17
CA LEU A 165 -43.34 9.41 12.20
C LEU A 165 -41.98 8.79 11.84
N VAL A 166 -40.99 9.64 11.55
CA VAL A 166 -39.62 9.21 11.24
C VAL A 166 -38.98 8.48 12.42
N ASP A 167 -39.07 9.05 13.62
CA ASP A 167 -38.49 8.44 14.83
C ASP A 167 -39.09 7.05 15.11
N THR A 168 -40.41 6.90 14.91
CA THR A 168 -41.12 5.62 15.07
C THR A 168 -40.70 4.59 14.02
N ILE A 169 -40.55 5.00 12.75
CA ILE A 169 -40.08 4.11 11.69
C ILE A 169 -38.65 3.63 11.99
N CYS A 170 -37.75 4.53 12.39
CA CYS A 170 -36.37 4.20 12.75
C CYS A 170 -36.27 3.14 13.86
N ALA A 171 -37.18 3.17 14.83
CA ALA A 171 -37.23 2.19 15.93
C ALA A 171 -37.52 0.76 15.44
N HIS A 172 -38.23 0.60 14.32
CA HIS A 172 -38.56 -0.70 13.73
C HIS A 172 -37.56 -1.18 12.66
N LEU A 173 -36.60 -0.34 12.27
CA LEU A 173 -35.56 -0.68 11.29
C LEU A 173 -34.31 -1.27 11.96
N SER A 174 -33.75 -2.28 11.32
CA SER A 174 -32.51 -2.95 11.75
C SER A 174 -31.28 -2.32 11.09
N LEU A 175 -31.03 -1.04 11.36
CA LEU A 175 -29.90 -0.28 10.83
C LEU A 175 -28.65 -0.39 11.70
N LYS A 176 -27.47 -0.09 11.13
CA LYS A 176 -26.22 0.04 11.88
C LYS A 176 -26.27 1.24 12.82
N ILE A 177 -25.47 1.21 13.89
CA ILE A 177 -25.43 2.26 14.92
C ILE A 177 -25.07 3.62 14.32
N ASP A 178 -24.08 3.67 13.43
CA ASP A 178 -23.66 4.92 12.77
C ASP A 178 -24.80 5.54 11.96
N ASP A 179 -25.54 4.74 11.19
CA ASP A 179 -26.70 5.22 10.40
C ASP A 179 -27.84 5.66 11.32
N LYS A 180 -28.08 4.93 12.42
CA LYS A 180 -29.08 5.30 13.43
C LYS A 180 -28.74 6.63 14.10
N GLN A 181 -27.47 6.80 14.46
CA GLN A 181 -26.98 8.00 15.09
C GLN A 181 -27.07 9.20 14.14
N GLN A 182 -26.67 9.05 12.87
CA GLN A 182 -26.83 10.11 11.87
C GLN A 182 -28.29 10.57 11.74
N LEU A 183 -29.26 9.65 11.74
CA LEU A 183 -30.69 9.99 11.73
C LEU A 183 -31.12 10.75 13.00
N LEU A 184 -30.58 10.40 14.17
CA LEU A 184 -30.86 11.11 15.43
C LEU A 184 -30.33 12.55 15.39
N GLU A 185 -29.15 12.75 14.77
CA GLU A 185 -28.43 14.02 14.71
C GLU A 185 -29.00 15.05 13.71
N MET A 186 -29.84 14.61 12.76
CA MET A 186 -30.42 15.48 11.73
C MET A 186 -31.58 16.35 12.25
N ASP A 187 -31.43 17.67 12.16
CA ASP A 187 -32.46 18.64 12.60
C ASP A 187 -33.62 18.82 11.64
N LYS A 188 -33.28 18.88 10.35
CA LYS A 188 -34.23 19.14 9.28
C LYS A 188 -34.98 17.85 9.00
N VAL A 189 -36.29 17.87 9.27
CA VAL A 189 -37.14 16.69 9.07
C VAL A 189 -37.09 16.23 7.61
N ARG A 190 -36.97 17.15 6.64
CA ARG A 190 -36.79 16.85 5.23
C ARG A 190 -35.56 15.96 4.97
N ASP A 191 -34.38 16.45 5.33
CA ASP A 191 -33.10 15.76 5.09
C ASP A 191 -33.11 14.38 5.76
N ARG A 192 -33.73 14.30 6.95
CA ARG A 192 -33.90 13.06 7.69
C ARG A 192 -34.82 12.06 6.99
N ILE A 193 -35.94 12.51 6.39
CA ILE A 193 -36.82 11.66 5.59
C ILE A 193 -36.08 11.17 4.34
N GLU A 194 -35.41 12.05 3.60
CA GLU A 194 -34.68 11.69 2.39
C GLU A 194 -33.57 10.65 2.68
N HIS A 195 -32.84 10.84 3.78
CA HIS A 195 -31.81 9.89 4.22
C HIS A 195 -32.41 8.54 4.66
N LEU A 196 -33.51 8.58 5.43
CA LEU A 196 -34.22 7.37 5.84
C LEU A 196 -34.73 6.57 4.63
N MET A 197 -35.27 7.24 3.62
CA MET A 197 -35.72 6.61 2.39
C MET A 197 -34.58 5.91 1.63
N ALA A 198 -33.40 6.53 1.57
CA ALA A 198 -32.22 5.91 0.97
C ALA A 198 -31.78 4.63 1.72
N LEU A 199 -31.83 4.66 3.05
CA LEU A 199 -31.52 3.50 3.89
C LEU A 199 -32.55 2.37 3.70
N ILE A 200 -33.84 2.70 3.69
CA ILE A 200 -34.91 1.72 3.44
C ILE A 200 -34.74 1.07 2.06
N GLU A 201 -34.37 1.84 1.02
CA GLU A 201 -34.13 1.29 -0.32
C GLU A 201 -32.99 0.28 -0.31
N SER A 202 -31.88 0.61 0.36
CA SER A 202 -30.72 -0.27 0.45
C SER A 202 -31.04 -1.59 1.17
N GLU A 203 -31.91 -1.55 2.19
CA GLU A 203 -32.38 -2.74 2.90
C GLU A 203 -33.35 -3.58 2.06
N ILE A 204 -34.21 -2.93 1.28
CA ILE A 204 -35.09 -3.63 0.33
C ILE A 204 -34.25 -4.38 -0.71
N ASP A 205 -33.22 -3.74 -1.28
CA ASP A 205 -32.31 -4.37 -2.24
C ASP A 205 -31.60 -5.59 -1.65
N LEU A 206 -31.11 -5.48 -0.42
CA LEU A 206 -30.48 -6.59 0.30
C LEU A 206 -31.47 -7.75 0.47
N LEU A 207 -32.69 -7.48 0.93
CA LEU A 207 -33.75 -8.48 1.08
C LEU A 207 -34.12 -9.14 -0.27
N GLN A 208 -34.10 -8.40 -1.38
CA GLN A 208 -34.34 -8.95 -2.71
C GLN A 208 -33.24 -9.91 -3.15
N VAL A 209 -31.97 -9.57 -2.87
CA VAL A 209 -30.83 -10.44 -3.16
C VAL A 209 -30.92 -11.70 -2.29
N GLU A 210 -31.21 -11.56 -0.99
CA GLU A 210 -31.39 -12.70 -0.10
C GLU A 210 -32.51 -13.63 -0.58
N LYS A 211 -33.66 -13.06 -0.99
CA LYS A 211 -34.78 -13.82 -1.56
C LYS A 211 -34.38 -14.54 -2.86
N ARG A 212 -33.64 -13.88 -3.76
CA ARG A 212 -33.11 -14.51 -4.99
C ARG A 212 -32.18 -15.68 -4.67
N ILE A 213 -31.28 -15.51 -3.70
CA ILE A 213 -30.39 -16.57 -3.24
C ILE A 213 -31.21 -17.73 -2.66
N ARG A 214 -32.16 -17.46 -1.75
CA ARG A 214 -33.03 -18.49 -1.16
C ARG A 214 -33.82 -19.25 -2.24
N SER A 215 -34.38 -18.55 -3.23
CA SER A 215 -35.08 -19.20 -4.35
C SER A 215 -34.15 -20.08 -5.18
N ARG A 216 -32.94 -19.61 -5.50
CA ARG A 216 -31.94 -20.40 -6.24
C ARG A 216 -31.48 -21.63 -5.47
N VAL A 217 -31.27 -21.49 -4.16
CA VAL A 217 -30.95 -22.60 -3.26
C VAL A 217 -32.11 -23.59 -3.21
N LYS A 218 -33.36 -23.11 -3.12
CA LYS A 218 -34.55 -23.96 -3.14
C LYS A 218 -34.69 -24.74 -4.45
N GLU A 219 -34.54 -24.09 -5.61
CA GLU A 219 -34.54 -24.75 -6.92
C GLU A 219 -33.41 -25.79 -7.04
N GLN A 220 -32.22 -25.47 -6.55
CA GLN A 220 -31.08 -26.38 -6.53
C GLN A 220 -31.31 -27.57 -5.59
N MET A 221 -31.97 -27.35 -4.45
CA MET A 221 -32.37 -28.41 -3.52
C MET A 221 -33.46 -29.31 -4.11
N GLU A 222 -34.49 -28.74 -4.73
CA GLU A 222 -35.55 -29.51 -5.41
C GLU A 222 -34.97 -30.33 -6.57
N LYS A 223 -34.04 -29.75 -7.34
CA LYS A 223 -33.29 -30.47 -8.38
C LYS A 223 -32.44 -31.60 -7.78
N SER A 224 -31.71 -31.33 -6.69
CA SER A 224 -30.90 -32.35 -6.00
C SER A 224 -31.75 -33.45 -5.38
N GLN A 225 -32.92 -33.13 -4.81
CA GLN A 225 -33.87 -34.13 -4.29
C GLN A 225 -34.45 -34.97 -5.42
N ARG A 226 -34.78 -34.35 -6.57
CA ARG A 226 -35.26 -35.05 -7.76
C ARG A 226 -34.19 -35.97 -8.34
N GLU A 227 -32.95 -35.50 -8.45
CA GLU A 227 -31.79 -36.31 -8.86
C GLU A 227 -31.49 -37.42 -7.85
N TYR A 228 -31.60 -37.15 -6.54
CA TYR A 228 -31.45 -38.15 -5.49
C TYR A 228 -32.53 -39.24 -5.61
N TYR A 229 -33.80 -38.84 -5.79
CA TYR A 229 -34.91 -39.77 -5.97
C TYR A 229 -34.79 -40.59 -7.26
N LEU A 230 -34.40 -39.96 -8.36
CA LEU A 230 -34.13 -40.64 -9.64
C LEU A 230 -32.94 -41.58 -9.54
N ASN A 231 -31.89 -41.21 -8.82
CA ASN A 231 -30.72 -42.07 -8.59
C ASN A 231 -31.03 -43.23 -7.64
N GLU A 232 -31.88 -43.04 -6.62
CA GLU A 232 -32.38 -44.13 -5.78
C GLU A 232 -33.30 -45.07 -6.56
N GLN A 233 -34.16 -44.54 -7.44
CA GLN A 233 -34.94 -45.36 -8.38
C GLN A 233 -34.03 -46.11 -9.36
N MET A 234 -33.02 -45.45 -9.93
CA MET A 234 -32.02 -46.08 -10.80
C MET A 234 -31.21 -47.13 -10.04
N LYS A 235 -30.84 -46.90 -8.78
CA LYS A 235 -30.18 -47.89 -7.93
C LYS A 235 -31.09 -49.07 -7.61
N ALA A 236 -32.38 -48.84 -7.35
CA ALA A 236 -33.35 -49.91 -7.15
C ALA A 236 -33.49 -50.75 -8.43
N ILE A 237 -33.57 -50.10 -9.60
CA ILE A 237 -33.60 -50.75 -10.91
C ILE A 237 -32.30 -51.50 -11.19
N GLN A 238 -31.13 -50.90 -10.94
CA GLN A 238 -29.81 -51.52 -11.11
C GLN A 238 -29.60 -52.71 -10.16
N LYS A 239 -30.19 -52.66 -8.96
CA LYS A 239 -30.19 -53.75 -7.97
C LYS A 239 -31.12 -54.90 -8.38
N GLU A 240 -32.22 -54.61 -9.09
CA GLU A 240 -33.07 -55.63 -9.72
C GLU A 240 -32.44 -56.21 -11.02
N MET A 241 -31.61 -55.44 -11.73
CA MET A 241 -30.97 -55.85 -12.99
C MET A 241 -29.65 -56.62 -12.83
N GLY A 242 -29.10 -56.74 -11.61
CA GLY A 242 -27.95 -57.62 -11.35
C GLY A 242 -26.63 -57.25 -12.03
N GLU A 243 -26.44 -56.01 -12.48
CA GLU A 243 -25.17 -55.55 -13.08
C GLU A 243 -24.36 -54.72 -12.08
N LEU A 244 -23.33 -55.33 -11.49
CA LEU A 244 -22.37 -54.68 -10.59
C LEU A 244 -20.92 -55.07 -10.91
N GLU A 245 -20.55 -55.24 -12.19
CA GLU A 245 -19.21 -55.77 -12.51
C GLU A 245 -18.29 -54.93 -13.42
N ASN A 246 -18.63 -53.74 -13.92
CA ASN A 246 -17.71 -53.05 -14.86
C ASN A 246 -17.58 -51.52 -14.74
N VAL A 247 -17.57 -50.96 -13.53
CA VAL A 247 -17.05 -49.59 -13.30
C VAL A 247 -15.98 -49.65 -12.20
N PRO A 248 -14.71 -49.25 -12.46
CA PRO A 248 -13.69 -49.22 -11.42
C PRO A 248 -14.17 -48.32 -10.27
N ASN A 249 -14.18 -48.87 -9.07
CA ASN A 249 -14.69 -48.18 -7.89
C ASN A 249 -13.76 -46.97 -7.60
N GLU A 250 -14.32 -45.79 -7.33
CA GLU A 250 -13.57 -44.57 -7.03
C GLU A 250 -12.54 -44.79 -5.91
N ALA A 251 -12.89 -45.65 -4.95
CA ALA A 251 -12.03 -46.01 -3.84
C ALA A 251 -10.76 -46.79 -4.25
N GLU A 252 -10.81 -47.62 -5.29
CA GLU A 252 -9.63 -48.38 -5.77
C GLU A 252 -8.60 -47.46 -6.42
N LYS A 253 -9.06 -46.38 -7.09
CA LYS A 253 -8.16 -45.38 -7.67
C LYS A 253 -7.35 -44.66 -6.60
N TYR A 254 -8.00 -44.24 -5.51
CA TYR A 254 -7.30 -43.62 -4.38
C TYR A 254 -6.37 -44.60 -3.67
N GLU A 255 -6.77 -45.87 -3.55
CA GLU A 255 -5.94 -46.91 -2.94
C GLU A 255 -4.62 -47.10 -3.70
N GLN A 256 -4.69 -47.25 -5.03
CA GLN A 256 -3.49 -47.30 -5.89
C GLN A 256 -2.66 -46.02 -5.81
N ALA A 257 -3.30 -44.85 -5.85
CA ALA A 257 -2.58 -43.58 -5.84
C ALA A 257 -1.86 -43.31 -4.50
N ILE A 258 -2.45 -43.74 -3.37
CA ILE A 258 -1.81 -43.66 -2.05
C ILE A 258 -0.56 -44.56 -2.02
N GLU A 259 -0.61 -45.76 -2.58
CA GLU A 259 0.56 -46.66 -2.64
C GLU A 259 1.68 -46.11 -3.53
N GLU A 260 1.34 -45.52 -4.67
CA GLU A 260 2.34 -44.96 -5.61
C GLU A 260 2.96 -43.63 -5.14
N SER A 261 2.23 -42.84 -4.34
CA SER A 261 2.64 -41.49 -3.91
C SER A 261 3.95 -41.45 -3.10
N GLY A 262 4.27 -42.55 -2.41
CA GLY A 262 5.43 -42.64 -1.53
C GLY A 262 5.32 -41.79 -0.26
N MET A 263 4.09 -41.63 0.27
CA MET A 263 3.82 -40.92 1.53
C MET A 263 4.62 -41.50 2.71
N PRO A 264 5.08 -40.64 3.65
CA PRO A 264 5.55 -41.07 4.97
C PRO A 264 4.48 -41.86 5.73
N LYS A 265 4.90 -42.63 6.74
CA LYS A 265 4.00 -43.48 7.52
C LYS A 265 2.78 -42.72 8.06
N GLU A 266 3.01 -41.56 8.68
CA GLU A 266 1.94 -40.74 9.27
C GLU A 266 0.93 -40.25 8.22
N ALA A 267 1.42 -39.72 7.09
CA ALA A 267 0.56 -39.27 5.99
C ALA A 267 -0.20 -40.44 5.35
N ARG A 268 0.43 -41.62 5.21
CA ARG A 268 -0.21 -42.83 4.67
C ARG A 268 -1.31 -43.32 5.61
N ASP A 269 -1.04 -43.41 6.91
CA ASP A 269 -2.00 -43.88 7.90
C ASP A 269 -3.24 -42.96 7.91
N LYS A 270 -3.04 -41.64 7.83
CA LYS A 270 -4.12 -40.65 7.73
C LYS A 270 -4.89 -40.77 6.41
N ALA A 271 -4.22 -40.93 5.27
CA ALA A 271 -4.87 -41.12 3.98
C ALA A 271 -5.72 -42.41 3.93
N VAL A 272 -5.23 -43.51 4.50
CA VAL A 272 -5.97 -44.78 4.59
C VAL A 272 -7.18 -44.65 5.51
N GLN A 273 -7.06 -43.95 6.64
CA GLN A 273 -8.18 -43.70 7.54
C GLN A 273 -9.29 -42.89 6.84
N GLU A 274 -8.92 -41.83 6.12
CA GLU A 274 -9.87 -40.98 5.39
C GLU A 274 -10.48 -41.72 4.18
N LEU A 275 -9.72 -42.57 3.49
CA LEU A 275 -10.25 -43.46 2.45
C LEU A 275 -11.26 -44.47 3.03
N GLY A 276 -11.01 -45.01 4.22
CA GLY A 276 -11.95 -45.87 4.95
C GLY A 276 -13.28 -45.16 5.23
N LYS A 277 -13.24 -43.89 5.64
CA LYS A 277 -14.44 -43.05 5.80
C LYS A 277 -15.16 -42.85 4.47
N LEU A 278 -14.43 -42.54 3.40
CA LEU A 278 -15.00 -42.36 2.06
C LEU A 278 -15.73 -43.62 1.56
N LYS A 279 -15.17 -44.82 1.81
CA LYS A 279 -15.80 -46.11 1.45
C LYS A 279 -17.15 -46.34 2.17
N MET A 280 -17.34 -45.77 3.36
CA MET A 280 -18.58 -45.90 4.15
C MET A 280 -19.61 -44.80 3.84
N MET A 281 -19.19 -43.70 3.22
CA MET A 281 -20.04 -42.55 2.93
C MET A 281 -20.79 -42.72 1.60
N SER A 282 -21.95 -42.06 1.49
CA SER A 282 -22.63 -41.94 0.20
C SER A 282 -21.80 -41.02 -0.73
N PRO A 283 -21.52 -41.44 -1.99
CA PRO A 283 -20.76 -40.64 -2.95
C PRO A 283 -21.29 -39.22 -3.21
N ASN A 284 -22.57 -38.95 -2.92
CA ASN A 284 -23.19 -37.65 -3.16
C ASN A 284 -23.28 -36.76 -1.91
N SER A 285 -22.69 -37.17 -0.78
CA SER A 285 -22.71 -36.37 0.45
C SER A 285 -21.72 -35.20 0.41
N ALA A 286 -22.07 -34.09 1.07
CA ALA A 286 -21.19 -32.93 1.22
C ALA A 286 -19.88 -33.29 1.94
N GLU A 287 -19.95 -34.21 2.91
CA GLU A 287 -18.78 -34.73 3.63
C GLU A 287 -17.88 -35.57 2.73
N ALA A 288 -18.43 -36.42 1.87
CA ALA A 288 -17.64 -37.17 0.89
C ALA A 288 -16.89 -36.24 -0.06
N THR A 289 -17.46 -35.11 -0.47
CA THR A 289 -16.76 -34.12 -1.30
C THR A 289 -15.57 -33.49 -0.57
N VAL A 290 -15.70 -33.17 0.71
CA VAL A 290 -14.58 -32.66 1.52
C VAL A 290 -13.47 -33.70 1.66
N VAL A 291 -13.83 -34.96 1.93
CA VAL A 291 -12.87 -36.06 2.05
C VAL A 291 -12.17 -36.37 0.72
N ARG A 292 -12.89 -36.34 -0.41
CA ARG A 292 -12.30 -36.46 -1.75
C ARG A 292 -11.29 -35.36 -2.02
N SER A 293 -11.69 -34.11 -1.84
CA SER A 293 -10.79 -32.97 -2.05
C SER A 293 -9.55 -33.08 -1.15
N TYR A 294 -9.70 -33.55 0.09
CA TYR A 294 -8.58 -33.81 0.98
C TYR A 294 -7.65 -34.91 0.44
N LEU A 295 -8.19 -36.05 -0.01
CA LEU A 295 -7.42 -37.13 -0.61
C LEU A 295 -6.73 -36.69 -1.92
N ASP A 296 -7.40 -35.91 -2.76
CA ASP A 296 -6.82 -35.31 -3.97
C ASP A 296 -5.61 -34.44 -3.66
N TRP A 297 -5.71 -33.59 -2.62
CA TRP A 297 -4.59 -32.78 -2.16
C TRP A 297 -3.44 -33.65 -1.62
N LEU A 298 -3.73 -34.61 -0.74
CA LEU A 298 -2.71 -35.52 -0.21
C LEU A 298 -1.96 -36.27 -1.31
N VAL A 299 -2.68 -36.82 -2.30
CA VAL A 299 -2.08 -37.59 -3.39
C VAL A 299 -1.29 -36.70 -4.36
N SER A 300 -1.76 -35.47 -4.63
CA SER A 300 -1.12 -34.55 -5.58
C SER A 300 0.16 -33.90 -5.04
N VAL A 301 0.30 -33.80 -3.72
CA VAL A 301 1.49 -33.24 -3.07
C VAL A 301 2.69 -34.21 -3.23
N PRO A 302 3.88 -33.71 -3.63
CA PRO A 302 5.01 -34.58 -3.93
C PRO A 302 5.79 -35.01 -2.67
N TRP A 303 5.52 -36.22 -2.18
CA TRP A 303 6.21 -36.78 -1.00
C TRP A 303 7.62 -37.33 -1.29
N LYS A 304 7.79 -38.04 -2.41
CA LYS A 304 9.04 -38.73 -2.77
C LYS A 304 9.69 -38.25 -4.07
N LYS A 305 8.89 -37.76 -5.01
CA LYS A 305 9.36 -37.39 -6.36
C LYS A 305 10.26 -36.14 -6.30
N ARG A 306 11.46 -36.23 -6.88
CA ARG A 306 12.45 -35.13 -6.90
C ARG A 306 13.06 -34.94 -8.28
N THR A 307 13.49 -33.71 -8.59
CA THR A 307 14.29 -33.41 -9.78
C THR A 307 15.76 -33.66 -9.51
N ARG A 308 16.50 -34.15 -10.51
CA ARG A 308 17.95 -34.32 -10.44
C ARG A 308 18.63 -32.95 -10.50
N VAL A 309 19.19 -32.52 -9.37
CA VAL A 309 19.89 -31.24 -9.24
C VAL A 309 21.24 -31.30 -9.95
N LYS A 310 21.59 -30.25 -10.70
CA LYS A 310 22.93 -30.04 -11.26
C LYS A 310 23.74 -29.16 -10.32
N HIS A 311 24.97 -29.59 -10.01
CA HIS A 311 25.89 -28.88 -9.11
C HIS A 311 27.14 -28.35 -9.84
N ASP A 312 27.04 -28.12 -11.15
CA ASP A 312 28.13 -27.60 -11.97
C ASP A 312 28.12 -26.06 -11.93
N LEU A 313 29.09 -25.48 -11.23
CA LEU A 313 29.24 -24.03 -11.08
C LEU A 313 29.64 -23.35 -12.40
N LEU A 314 30.42 -24.02 -13.25
CA LEU A 314 30.81 -23.48 -14.56
C LEU A 314 29.60 -23.40 -15.49
N HIS A 315 28.74 -24.42 -15.45
CA HIS A 315 27.47 -24.38 -16.16
C HIS A 315 26.55 -23.30 -15.60
N ALA A 316 26.46 -23.16 -14.27
CA ALA A 316 25.65 -22.13 -13.63
C ALA A 316 26.08 -20.72 -14.03
N GLN A 317 27.40 -20.45 -14.03
CA GLN A 317 27.96 -19.17 -14.49
C GLN A 317 27.58 -18.89 -15.94
N LYS A 318 27.77 -19.85 -16.85
CA LYS A 318 27.37 -19.71 -18.26
C LYS A 318 25.88 -19.38 -18.43
N VAL A 319 25.01 -20.05 -17.69
CA VAL A 319 23.55 -19.82 -17.74
C VAL A 319 23.21 -18.42 -17.22
N LEU A 320 23.85 -17.96 -16.15
CA LEU A 320 23.65 -16.61 -15.60
C LEU A 320 24.15 -15.52 -16.57
N ASP A 321 25.29 -15.75 -17.23
CA ASP A 321 25.87 -14.82 -18.21
C ASP A 321 25.10 -14.77 -19.53
N GLU A 322 24.51 -15.89 -19.94
CA GLU A 322 23.64 -15.96 -21.11
C GLU A 322 22.35 -15.16 -20.88
N ASP A 323 21.72 -15.30 -19.71
CA ASP A 323 20.41 -14.69 -19.43
C ASP A 323 20.47 -13.23 -18.97
N HIS A 324 21.59 -12.78 -18.41
CA HIS A 324 21.72 -11.46 -17.82
C HIS A 324 23.01 -10.77 -18.26
N TYR A 325 22.88 -9.52 -18.71
CA TYR A 325 24.02 -8.67 -19.02
C TYR A 325 24.51 -7.92 -17.78
N GLY A 326 25.83 -7.84 -17.60
CA GLY A 326 26.46 -7.21 -16.44
C GLY A 326 26.15 -7.97 -15.14
N LEU A 327 25.93 -7.23 -14.05
CA LEU A 327 25.63 -7.76 -12.71
C LEU A 327 26.71 -8.71 -12.16
N ASP A 328 27.98 -8.45 -12.46
CA ASP A 328 29.08 -9.38 -12.15
C ASP A 328 29.19 -9.69 -10.65
N GLU A 329 29.08 -8.67 -9.79
CA GLU A 329 29.07 -8.83 -8.33
C GLU A 329 27.89 -9.71 -7.85
N VAL A 330 26.69 -9.46 -8.39
CA VAL A 330 25.47 -10.20 -8.02
C VAL A 330 25.59 -11.66 -8.46
N LYS A 331 26.09 -11.90 -9.67
CA LYS A 331 26.33 -13.26 -10.19
C LYS A 331 27.40 -13.98 -9.37
N ALA A 332 28.48 -13.30 -9.00
CA ALA A 332 29.52 -13.87 -8.14
C ALA A 332 28.95 -14.30 -6.79
N ARG A 333 28.13 -13.46 -6.13
CA ARG A 333 27.45 -13.81 -4.88
C ARG A 333 26.48 -15.00 -5.02
N ILE A 334 25.73 -15.07 -6.13
CA ILE A 334 24.87 -16.23 -6.41
C ILE A 334 25.72 -17.51 -6.58
N LEU A 335 26.87 -17.42 -7.25
CA LEU A 335 27.78 -18.55 -7.41
C LEU A 335 28.43 -18.98 -6.09
N GLU A 336 28.80 -18.03 -5.21
CA GLU A 336 29.25 -18.30 -3.83
C GLU A 336 28.19 -19.08 -3.06
N TYR A 337 26.94 -18.60 -3.11
CA TYR A 337 25.80 -19.26 -2.49
C TYR A 337 25.60 -20.69 -3.03
N LEU A 338 25.61 -20.87 -4.36
CA LEU A 338 25.49 -22.20 -4.99
C LEU A 338 26.70 -23.12 -4.71
N ALA A 339 27.88 -22.57 -4.45
CA ALA A 339 29.06 -23.35 -4.08
C ALA A 339 28.90 -24.00 -2.71
N VAL A 340 28.30 -23.29 -1.74
CA VAL A 340 27.94 -23.85 -0.43
C VAL A 340 26.95 -25.01 -0.59
N HIS A 341 25.95 -24.86 -1.46
CA HIS A 341 24.97 -25.92 -1.80
C HIS A 341 25.61 -27.20 -2.35
N LYS A 342 26.75 -27.12 -3.04
CA LYS A 342 27.45 -28.30 -3.54
C LYS A 342 28.02 -29.16 -2.40
N ARG A 343 28.35 -28.55 -1.26
CA ARG A 343 29.04 -29.22 -0.14
C ARG A 343 28.10 -29.71 0.95
N VAL A 344 26.98 -29.03 1.17
CA VAL A 344 26.06 -29.33 2.28
C VAL A 344 24.76 -29.93 1.76
N LYS A 345 24.33 -31.09 2.31
CA LYS A 345 23.11 -31.80 1.90
C LYS A 345 21.81 -31.18 2.46
N LYS A 346 21.87 -30.52 3.62
CA LYS A 346 20.76 -29.77 4.24
C LYS A 346 21.19 -28.32 4.43
N LEU A 347 20.41 -27.38 3.91
CA LEU A 347 20.64 -25.96 4.18
C LEU A 347 20.38 -25.70 5.65
N LYS A 348 21.35 -25.05 6.30
CA LYS A 348 21.14 -24.29 7.54
C LYS A 348 21.55 -22.83 7.37
N GLY A 349 21.75 -22.42 6.12
CA GLY A 349 22.22 -21.09 5.76
C GLY A 349 21.07 -20.12 5.52
N PRO A 350 21.37 -18.81 5.50
CA PRO A 350 20.36 -17.77 5.27
C PRO A 350 19.70 -17.90 3.88
N VAL A 351 18.47 -17.42 3.78
CA VAL A 351 17.69 -17.41 2.54
C VAL A 351 18.14 -16.24 1.67
N LEU A 352 18.38 -16.49 0.38
CA LEU A 352 18.82 -15.43 -0.53
C LEU A 352 17.70 -14.41 -0.76
N CYS A 353 17.94 -13.12 -0.53
CA CYS A 353 16.99 -12.04 -0.80
C CYS A 353 17.57 -11.03 -1.80
N LEU A 354 16.94 -10.94 -2.98
CA LEU A 354 17.32 -10.01 -4.04
C LEU A 354 16.55 -8.69 -3.85
N VAL A 355 17.25 -7.61 -3.51
CA VAL A 355 16.64 -6.30 -3.23
C VAL A 355 17.07 -5.30 -4.30
N GLY A 356 16.15 -4.50 -4.82
CA GLY A 356 16.51 -3.43 -5.76
C GLY A 356 15.28 -2.80 -6.40
N PRO A 357 15.42 -1.77 -7.24
CA PRO A 357 14.26 -1.12 -7.86
C PRO A 357 13.48 -2.08 -8.78
N PRO A 358 12.24 -1.73 -9.17
CA PRO A 358 11.47 -2.55 -10.11
C PRO A 358 12.15 -2.58 -11.49
N GLY A 359 12.06 -3.71 -12.18
CA GLY A 359 12.60 -3.85 -13.53
C GLY A 359 14.10 -4.13 -13.64
N VAL A 360 14.80 -4.40 -12.54
CA VAL A 360 16.22 -4.79 -12.54
C VAL A 360 16.48 -6.28 -12.79
N GLY A 361 15.45 -7.09 -13.04
CA GLY A 361 15.64 -8.51 -13.39
C GLY A 361 15.71 -9.50 -12.21
N LYS A 362 15.24 -9.11 -11.01
CA LYS A 362 15.17 -10.00 -9.83
C LYS A 362 14.45 -11.32 -10.11
N THR A 363 13.25 -11.25 -10.68
CA THR A 363 12.45 -12.43 -11.02
C THR A 363 13.09 -13.29 -12.12
N SER A 364 13.77 -12.66 -13.09
CA SER A 364 14.47 -13.39 -14.16
C SER A 364 15.72 -14.10 -13.64
N LEU A 365 16.45 -13.53 -12.67
CA LEU A 365 17.55 -14.22 -11.98
C LEU A 365 17.08 -15.49 -11.28
N GLY A 366 15.94 -15.44 -10.57
CA GLY A 366 15.35 -16.64 -9.95
C GLY A 366 15.06 -17.76 -10.96
N LYS A 367 14.58 -17.41 -12.17
CA LYS A 367 14.39 -18.37 -13.27
C LYS A 367 15.72 -18.93 -13.78
N SER A 368 16.73 -18.11 -13.94
CA SER A 368 18.06 -18.55 -14.38
C SER A 368 18.73 -19.48 -13.36
N ILE A 369 18.58 -19.21 -12.05
CA ILE A 369 19.06 -20.11 -10.99
C ILE A 369 18.33 -21.46 -11.05
N ALA A 370 17.02 -21.48 -11.28
CA ALA A 370 16.26 -22.71 -11.45
C ALA A 370 16.73 -23.50 -12.68
N ARG A 371 16.98 -22.82 -13.81
CA ARG A 371 17.52 -23.42 -15.05
C ARG A 371 18.93 -23.99 -14.83
N ALA A 372 19.82 -23.23 -14.19
CA ALA A 372 21.19 -23.62 -13.88
C ALA A 372 21.26 -24.86 -12.98
N THR A 373 20.41 -24.91 -11.94
CA THR A 373 20.37 -26.02 -10.97
C THR A 373 19.50 -27.19 -11.43
N ASN A 374 18.81 -27.07 -12.58
CA ASN A 374 17.82 -28.02 -13.08
C ASN A 374 16.71 -28.32 -12.06
N ARG A 375 16.19 -27.28 -11.40
CA ARG A 375 15.03 -27.36 -10.50
C ARG A 375 13.79 -26.82 -11.19
N LYS A 376 12.62 -27.35 -10.83
CA LYS A 376 11.35 -26.76 -11.29
C LYS A 376 11.18 -25.38 -10.66
N TYR A 377 10.85 -24.39 -11.49
CA TYR A 377 10.64 -23.01 -11.07
C TYR A 377 9.20 -22.78 -10.63
N VAL A 378 9.04 -22.24 -9.42
CA VAL A 378 7.74 -21.89 -8.83
C VAL A 378 7.82 -20.44 -8.37
N ARG A 379 6.77 -19.65 -8.64
CA ARG A 379 6.67 -18.27 -8.16
C ARG A 379 5.42 -18.09 -7.32
N LEU A 380 5.59 -17.44 -6.18
CA LEU A 380 4.53 -17.01 -5.28
C LEU A 380 4.70 -15.50 -5.04
N ALA A 381 3.70 -14.71 -5.38
CA ALA A 381 3.69 -13.28 -5.05
C ALA A 381 3.09 -13.10 -3.66
N LEU A 382 3.81 -12.38 -2.80
CA LEU A 382 3.42 -12.05 -1.42
C LEU A 382 2.88 -10.62 -1.29
N GLY A 383 2.97 -9.82 -2.36
CA GLY A 383 2.39 -8.49 -2.39
C GLY A 383 0.88 -8.53 -2.14
N GLY A 384 0.44 -7.85 -1.08
CA GLY A 384 -0.97 -7.78 -0.68
C GLY A 384 -1.46 -8.95 0.17
N VAL A 385 -0.58 -9.87 0.57
CA VAL A 385 -0.91 -10.90 1.59
C VAL A 385 -1.06 -10.22 2.94
N ARG A 386 -2.21 -10.44 3.58
CA ARG A 386 -2.59 -9.84 4.87
C ARG A 386 -2.97 -10.86 5.93
N ASP A 387 -3.22 -12.11 5.52
CA ASP A 387 -3.68 -13.18 6.39
C ASP A 387 -2.72 -14.37 6.31
N GLU A 388 -2.37 -14.91 7.47
CA GLU A 388 -1.61 -16.13 7.66
C GLU A 388 -2.25 -17.35 6.98
N SER A 389 -3.59 -17.37 6.90
CA SER A 389 -4.32 -18.45 6.23
C SER A 389 -3.97 -18.59 4.74
N GLU A 390 -3.44 -17.54 4.10
CA GLU A 390 -2.95 -17.66 2.72
C GLU A 390 -1.66 -18.50 2.61
N ILE A 391 -0.86 -18.57 3.69
CA ILE A 391 0.38 -19.35 3.75
C ILE A 391 0.11 -20.76 4.30
N ARG A 392 -0.61 -20.88 5.43
CA ARG A 392 -0.89 -22.14 6.14
C ARG A 392 -2.23 -22.80 5.78
N GLY A 393 -3.09 -22.15 5.01
CA GLY A 393 -4.42 -22.67 4.65
C GLY A 393 -5.47 -22.51 5.75
N HIS A 394 -6.69 -22.93 5.42
CA HIS A 394 -7.82 -22.96 6.35
C HIS A 394 -8.01 -24.35 6.95
N ARG A 395 -8.53 -24.41 8.18
CA ARG A 395 -8.96 -25.67 8.79
C ARG A 395 -10.03 -26.34 7.92
N ARG A 396 -10.05 -27.68 7.92
CA ARG A 396 -10.96 -28.53 7.14
C ARG A 396 -12.37 -28.57 7.74
N THR A 397 -13.07 -27.43 7.79
CA THR A 397 -14.41 -27.31 8.38
C THR A 397 -15.52 -27.07 7.36
N TYR A 398 -15.21 -26.53 6.18
CA TYR A 398 -16.20 -26.21 5.15
C TYR A 398 -15.76 -26.68 3.76
N ILE A 399 -16.70 -26.86 2.83
CA ILE A 399 -16.45 -27.28 1.43
C ILE A 399 -15.49 -26.31 0.72
N GLY A 400 -15.44 -25.03 1.13
CA GLY A 400 -14.56 -24.01 0.58
C GLY A 400 -13.16 -23.93 1.22
N SER A 401 -12.84 -24.77 2.20
CA SER A 401 -11.51 -24.78 2.82
C SER A 401 -10.46 -25.22 1.80
N LEU A 402 -9.38 -24.46 1.70
CA LEU A 402 -8.26 -24.74 0.79
C LEU A 402 -6.95 -24.82 1.59
N PRO A 403 -5.99 -25.65 1.14
CA PRO A 403 -4.65 -25.64 1.68
C PRO A 403 -3.94 -24.32 1.35
N GLY A 404 -2.89 -24.01 2.09
CA GLY A 404 -2.11 -22.80 1.91
C GLY A 404 -1.47 -22.70 0.53
N LYS A 405 -1.13 -21.48 0.11
CA LYS A 405 -0.51 -21.23 -1.21
C LYS A 405 0.81 -22.01 -1.37
N ILE A 406 1.55 -22.29 -0.30
CA ILE A 406 2.76 -23.10 -0.36
C ILE A 406 2.45 -24.53 -0.85
N VAL A 407 1.52 -25.22 -0.18
CA VAL A 407 1.11 -26.59 -0.53
C VAL A 407 0.49 -26.65 -1.93
N GLN A 408 -0.38 -25.68 -2.28
CA GLN A 408 -0.97 -25.60 -3.62
C GLN A 408 0.11 -25.51 -4.71
N ARG A 409 1.17 -24.72 -4.46
CA ARG A 409 2.26 -24.53 -5.42
C ARG A 409 3.21 -25.73 -5.46
N MET A 410 3.41 -26.42 -4.35
CA MET A 410 4.14 -27.70 -4.30
C MET A 410 3.44 -28.78 -5.12
N SER A 411 2.12 -28.92 -4.96
CA SER A 411 1.30 -29.84 -5.76
C SER A 411 1.42 -29.54 -7.27
N ARG A 412 1.31 -28.27 -7.68
CA ARG A 412 1.51 -27.87 -9.09
C ARG A 412 2.93 -28.12 -9.61
N ALA A 413 3.95 -27.99 -8.76
CA ALA A 413 5.33 -28.30 -9.12
C ALA A 413 5.52 -29.81 -9.33
N GLY A 414 4.86 -30.62 -8.50
CA GLY A 414 4.90 -32.09 -8.57
C GLY A 414 6.29 -32.68 -8.27
N VAL A 415 7.14 -31.95 -7.56
CA VAL A 415 8.45 -32.39 -7.05
C VAL A 415 8.71 -31.78 -5.67
N ARG A 416 9.44 -32.48 -4.81
CA ARG A 416 9.75 -32.07 -3.43
C ARG A 416 10.85 -31.00 -3.32
N ASN A 417 11.71 -30.89 -4.33
CA ASN A 417 12.87 -29.99 -4.31
C ASN A 417 12.82 -28.86 -5.39
N PRO A 418 11.70 -28.13 -5.55
CA PRO A 418 11.61 -27.03 -6.49
C PRO A 418 12.43 -25.81 -6.01
N LEU A 419 12.55 -24.81 -6.88
CA LEU A 419 12.97 -23.46 -6.49
C LEU A 419 11.72 -22.60 -6.34
N PHE A 420 11.50 -22.09 -5.12
CA PHE A 420 10.43 -21.15 -4.79
C PHE A 420 10.96 -19.72 -4.81
N LEU A 421 10.43 -18.90 -5.72
CA LEU A 421 10.62 -17.46 -5.69
C LEU A 421 9.45 -16.80 -4.95
N LEU A 422 9.74 -16.24 -3.79
CA LEU A 422 8.83 -15.41 -3.00
C LEU A 422 8.98 -13.94 -3.42
N ASP A 423 8.05 -13.45 -4.23
CA ASP A 423 8.11 -12.13 -4.87
C ASP A 423 7.45 -11.07 -3.97
N GLU A 424 8.08 -9.90 -3.82
CA GLU A 424 7.58 -8.74 -3.06
C GLU A 424 7.38 -8.97 -1.55
N VAL A 425 8.40 -9.51 -0.86
CA VAL A 425 8.35 -9.71 0.62
C VAL A 425 8.24 -8.40 1.40
N ASP A 426 8.62 -7.26 0.82
CA ASP A 426 8.51 -5.93 1.43
C ASP A 426 7.07 -5.37 1.44
N LYS A 427 6.12 -6.06 0.80
CA LYS A 427 4.72 -5.64 0.70
C LYS A 427 3.75 -6.54 1.48
N ILE A 428 4.27 -7.27 2.45
CA ILE A 428 3.46 -8.07 3.37
C ILE A 428 2.78 -7.10 4.34
N GLY A 429 1.45 -7.17 4.43
CA GLY A 429 0.67 -6.31 5.32
C GLY A 429 0.66 -6.84 6.76
N MET A 430 0.77 -5.92 7.73
CA MET A 430 0.50 -6.20 9.13
C MET A 430 -0.95 -5.79 9.42
N ASP A 431 -1.90 -6.73 9.42
CA ASP A 431 -3.26 -6.51 9.89
C ASP A 431 -3.45 -7.18 11.28
N HIS A 432 -4.40 -6.71 12.09
CA HIS A 432 -4.67 -7.22 13.44
C HIS A 432 -5.15 -8.69 13.52
N ARG A 433 -5.30 -9.41 12.39
CA ARG A 433 -5.79 -10.80 12.32
C ARG A 433 -4.67 -11.78 11.89
N GLY A 434 -3.60 -11.84 12.67
CA GLY A 434 -2.47 -12.75 12.46
C GLY A 434 -1.33 -12.14 11.66
N ASP A 435 -0.11 -12.55 11.95
CA ASP A 435 1.10 -12.04 11.28
C ASP A 435 1.55 -13.00 10.17
N PRO A 436 1.28 -12.71 8.88
CA PRO A 436 1.77 -13.55 7.78
C PRO A 436 3.30 -13.66 7.72
N ALA A 437 4.06 -12.73 8.33
CA ALA A 437 5.50 -12.87 8.44
C ALA A 437 5.89 -14.04 9.36
N SER A 438 5.12 -14.30 10.42
CA SER A 438 5.35 -15.44 11.32
C SER A 438 5.18 -16.79 10.63
N ALA A 439 4.15 -16.91 9.78
CA ALA A 439 3.93 -18.11 8.97
C ALA A 439 5.04 -18.33 7.93
N LEU A 440 5.58 -17.24 7.37
CA LEU A 440 6.73 -17.32 6.46
C LEU A 440 8.02 -17.67 7.18
N LEU A 441 8.20 -17.28 8.44
CA LEU A 441 9.35 -17.69 9.23
C LEU A 441 9.41 -19.21 9.36
N GLU A 442 8.30 -19.88 9.67
CA GLU A 442 8.26 -21.35 9.75
C GLU A 442 8.67 -22.02 8.43
N VAL A 443 8.26 -21.43 7.29
CA VAL A 443 8.60 -21.93 5.95
C VAL A 443 10.08 -21.69 5.60
N LEU A 444 10.62 -20.55 6.01
CA LEU A 444 11.96 -20.10 5.63
C LEU A 444 13.05 -20.54 6.61
N ASP A 445 12.69 -20.81 7.88
CA ASP A 445 13.63 -21.22 8.91
C ASP A 445 14.09 -22.66 8.66
N PRO A 446 15.40 -22.89 8.42
CA PRO A 446 15.93 -24.23 8.24
C PRO A 446 15.76 -25.18 9.43
N GLU A 447 15.43 -24.67 10.62
CA GLU A 447 15.18 -25.49 11.81
C GLU A 447 13.72 -25.91 11.98
N GLN A 448 12.78 -25.28 11.26
CA GLN A 448 11.34 -25.55 11.36
C GLN A 448 10.73 -26.08 10.06
N ASN A 449 11.37 -25.81 8.92
CA ASN A 449 10.79 -26.12 7.61
C ASN A 449 10.68 -27.61 7.27
N ASP A 450 11.31 -28.51 8.03
CA ASP A 450 11.12 -29.96 7.88
C ASP A 450 9.82 -30.45 8.53
N THR A 451 9.22 -29.65 9.42
CA THR A 451 7.94 -29.92 10.08
C THR A 451 6.92 -28.79 9.84
N PHE A 452 6.85 -28.25 8.63
CA PHE A 452 5.88 -27.19 8.30
C PHE A 452 4.45 -27.71 8.41
N SER A 453 3.61 -27.07 9.23
CA SER A 453 2.24 -27.52 9.47
C SER A 453 1.21 -26.67 8.70
N ASP A 454 0.53 -27.30 7.74
CA ASP A 454 -0.61 -26.68 7.03
C ASP A 454 -1.92 -27.03 7.73
N HIS A 455 -2.75 -26.03 8.03
CA HIS A 455 -4.02 -26.18 8.75
C HIS A 455 -5.05 -27.04 8.01
N TYR A 456 -4.96 -27.15 6.68
CA TYR A 456 -5.86 -27.98 5.89
C TYR A 456 -5.37 -29.42 5.87
N LEU A 457 -4.06 -29.65 5.69
CA LEU A 457 -3.47 -30.99 5.69
C LEU A 457 -3.46 -31.62 7.08
N GLU A 458 -3.26 -30.80 8.12
CA GLU A 458 -3.08 -31.23 9.52
C GLU A 458 -2.01 -32.33 9.62
N LEU A 459 -0.91 -32.14 8.87
CA LEU A 459 0.25 -33.02 8.77
C LEU A 459 1.49 -32.14 8.59
N ASP A 460 2.61 -32.62 9.11
CA ASP A 460 3.89 -31.98 8.93
C ASP A 460 4.43 -32.30 7.52
N TYR A 461 4.78 -31.25 6.77
CA TYR A 461 5.27 -31.35 5.40
C TYR A 461 6.70 -30.84 5.28
N ASP A 462 7.61 -31.71 4.82
CA ASP A 462 9.04 -31.42 4.78
C ASP A 462 9.43 -30.56 3.57
N LEU A 463 9.72 -29.28 3.83
CA LEU A 463 10.19 -28.28 2.87
C LEU A 463 11.71 -28.12 2.84
N SER A 464 12.48 -28.89 3.61
CA SER A 464 13.93 -28.69 3.79
C SER A 464 14.79 -28.85 2.51
N GLU A 465 14.29 -29.56 1.49
CA GLU A 465 14.95 -29.70 0.18
C GLU A 465 14.59 -28.59 -0.83
N THR A 466 13.60 -27.75 -0.49
CA THR A 466 13.13 -26.64 -1.33
C THR A 466 14.12 -25.49 -1.26
N LEU A 467 14.49 -24.94 -2.41
CA LEU A 467 15.33 -23.74 -2.46
C LEU A 467 14.44 -22.50 -2.49
N PHE A 468 14.44 -21.74 -1.40
CA PHE A 468 13.73 -20.46 -1.32
C PHE A 468 14.64 -19.30 -1.75
N ILE A 469 14.08 -18.40 -2.55
CA ILE A 469 14.69 -17.11 -2.92
C ILE A 469 13.61 -16.04 -2.76
N CYS A 470 13.94 -14.96 -2.06
CA CYS A 470 13.05 -13.83 -1.86
C CYS A 470 13.41 -12.67 -2.80
N THR A 471 12.43 -11.86 -3.16
CA THR A 471 12.67 -10.57 -3.82
C THR A 471 11.97 -9.44 -3.05
N ALA A 472 12.62 -8.29 -2.99
CA ALA A 472 12.03 -7.07 -2.46
C ALA A 472 12.35 -5.86 -3.35
N ASN A 473 11.53 -4.82 -3.25
CA ASN A 473 11.83 -3.54 -3.91
C ASN A 473 12.59 -2.57 -3.00
N SER A 474 12.36 -2.67 -1.70
CA SER A 474 12.99 -1.85 -0.67
C SER A 474 13.53 -2.71 0.49
N MET A 475 14.26 -2.08 1.40
CA MET A 475 14.74 -2.73 2.64
C MET A 475 13.68 -2.76 3.74
N ASN A 476 12.43 -2.35 3.46
CA ASN A 476 11.32 -2.36 4.40
C ASN A 476 10.75 -3.79 4.55
N ILE A 477 11.60 -4.72 4.99
CA ILE A 477 11.27 -6.12 5.24
C ILE A 477 11.09 -6.27 6.76
N PRO A 478 10.11 -7.07 7.24
CA PRO A 478 9.97 -7.34 8.67
C PRO A 478 11.29 -7.84 9.29
N GLY A 479 11.71 -7.23 10.41
CA GLY A 479 12.98 -7.52 11.08
C GLY A 479 13.27 -9.02 11.29
N PRO A 480 12.31 -9.80 11.83
CA PRO A 480 12.50 -11.25 12.02
C PRO A 480 12.86 -12.02 10.74
N LEU A 481 12.30 -11.61 9.59
CA LEU A 481 12.61 -12.21 8.29
C LEU A 481 13.99 -11.77 7.79
N LEU A 482 14.32 -10.49 7.97
CA LEU A 482 15.60 -9.92 7.54
C LEU A 482 16.80 -10.62 8.20
N ASP A 483 16.69 -10.98 9.47
CA ASP A 483 17.74 -11.70 10.24
C ASP A 483 18.03 -13.12 9.72
N ARG A 484 17.11 -13.68 8.93
CA ARG A 484 17.24 -15.01 8.30
C ARG A 484 17.61 -14.92 6.81
N MET A 485 17.84 -13.71 6.28
CA MET A 485 18.10 -13.47 4.87
C MET A 485 19.52 -12.97 4.60
N GLU A 486 20.09 -13.44 3.49
CA GLU A 486 21.29 -12.87 2.88
C GLU A 486 20.86 -11.89 1.80
N VAL A 487 21.01 -10.60 2.08
CA VAL A 487 20.55 -9.53 1.19
C VAL A 487 21.60 -9.24 0.12
N ILE A 488 21.21 -9.40 -1.15
CA ILE A 488 21.97 -8.97 -2.31
C ILE A 488 21.25 -7.78 -2.95
N ARG A 489 21.93 -6.63 -2.98
CA ARG A 489 21.41 -5.40 -3.58
C ARG A 489 21.71 -5.36 -5.09
N LEU A 490 20.67 -5.22 -5.89
CA LEU A 490 20.74 -5.01 -7.33
C LEU A 490 20.59 -3.51 -7.61
N PRO A 491 21.66 -2.84 -8.08
CA PRO A 491 21.56 -1.45 -8.50
C PRO A 491 20.73 -1.31 -9.78
N GLY A 492 20.41 -0.06 -10.12
CA GLY A 492 19.89 0.28 -11.45
C GLY A 492 20.95 0.11 -12.54
N TYR A 493 20.49 0.17 -13.79
CA TYR A 493 21.35 0.04 -14.98
C TYR A 493 21.77 1.39 -15.53
N THR A 494 23.00 1.46 -16.04
CA THR A 494 23.54 2.56 -16.84
C THR A 494 22.93 2.61 -18.25
N GLU A 495 23.09 3.72 -18.99
CA GLU A 495 22.60 3.81 -20.39
C GLU A 495 23.18 2.71 -21.27
N ASP A 496 24.49 2.49 -21.17
CA ASP A 496 25.21 1.47 -21.95
C ASP A 496 24.71 0.06 -21.63
N GLU A 497 24.48 -0.24 -20.34
CA GLU A 497 23.88 -1.51 -19.92
C GLU A 497 22.43 -1.65 -20.39
N LYS A 498 21.60 -0.61 -20.28
CA LYS A 498 20.22 -0.65 -20.77
C LYS A 498 20.16 -0.87 -22.26
N LEU A 499 21.05 -0.23 -23.03
CA LEU A 499 21.17 -0.43 -24.47
C LEU A 499 21.54 -1.89 -24.79
N ALA A 500 22.54 -2.44 -24.11
CA ALA A 500 22.94 -3.84 -24.27
C ALA A 500 21.81 -4.81 -23.91
N ILE A 501 21.11 -4.57 -22.79
CA ILE A 501 19.95 -5.37 -22.35
C ILE A 501 18.80 -5.29 -23.35
N ALA A 502 18.52 -4.08 -23.86
CA ALA A 502 17.47 -3.86 -24.85
C ALA A 502 17.73 -4.67 -26.12
N LYS A 503 18.94 -4.60 -26.66
CA LYS A 503 19.33 -5.34 -27.88
C LYS A 503 19.33 -6.85 -27.68
N ARG A 504 19.96 -7.33 -26.60
CA ARG A 504 20.15 -8.78 -26.39
C ARG A 504 18.88 -9.50 -25.97
N TYR A 505 18.01 -8.83 -25.21
CA TYR A 505 16.87 -9.49 -24.55
C TYR A 505 15.52 -8.86 -24.85
N LEU A 506 15.36 -7.54 -24.69
CA LEU A 506 14.03 -6.92 -24.75
C LEU A 506 13.48 -6.88 -26.17
N VAL A 507 14.28 -6.45 -27.15
CA VAL A 507 13.87 -6.38 -28.56
C VAL A 507 13.50 -7.76 -29.09
N PRO A 508 14.35 -8.81 -29.01
CA PRO A 508 13.98 -10.15 -29.48
C PRO A 508 12.73 -10.70 -28.78
N LYS A 509 12.62 -10.49 -27.47
CA LYS A 509 11.45 -10.92 -26.69
C LYS A 509 10.17 -10.23 -27.16
N GLN A 510 10.21 -8.91 -27.41
CA GLN A 510 9.05 -8.16 -27.86
C GLN A 510 8.70 -8.42 -29.33
N LEU A 511 9.69 -8.61 -30.21
CA LEU A 511 9.43 -9.03 -31.60
C LEU A 511 8.68 -10.36 -31.64
N LYS A 512 9.17 -11.36 -30.89
CA LYS A 512 8.50 -12.67 -30.78
C LYS A 512 7.11 -12.57 -30.15
N ALA A 513 6.94 -11.77 -29.10
CA ALA A 513 5.65 -11.60 -28.43
C ALA A 513 4.59 -10.92 -29.31
N ASN A 514 5.01 -10.07 -30.24
CA ASN A 514 4.14 -9.39 -31.19
C ASN A 514 4.05 -10.10 -32.56
N GLY A 515 4.71 -11.26 -32.72
CA GLY A 515 4.58 -12.10 -33.92
C GLY A 515 5.41 -11.67 -35.13
N PHE A 516 6.41 -10.80 -34.95
CA PHE A 516 7.36 -10.47 -36.01
C PHE A 516 8.30 -11.65 -36.33
N LYS A 517 8.68 -11.79 -37.60
CA LYS A 517 9.80 -12.66 -38.03
C LYS A 517 11.15 -11.95 -37.83
N GLU A 518 12.25 -12.72 -37.80
CA GLU A 518 13.59 -12.23 -37.44
C GLU A 518 14.08 -11.05 -38.30
N ASP A 519 13.61 -10.92 -39.55
CA ASP A 519 14.05 -9.88 -40.50
C ASP A 519 12.98 -8.83 -40.83
N GLU A 520 11.84 -8.81 -40.14
CA GLU A 520 10.75 -7.86 -40.49
C GLU A 520 10.95 -6.47 -39.85
N LEU A 521 11.58 -6.41 -38.68
CA LEU A 521 11.77 -5.18 -37.92
C LEU A 521 13.07 -5.21 -37.12
N ALA A 522 13.92 -4.21 -37.33
CA ALA A 522 15.14 -3.98 -36.57
C ALA A 522 15.15 -2.58 -35.94
N PHE A 523 15.79 -2.45 -34.79
CA PHE A 523 16.00 -1.18 -34.10
C PHE A 523 17.47 -0.77 -34.22
N SER A 524 17.75 0.45 -34.65
CA SER A 524 19.11 1.00 -34.57
C SER A 524 19.50 1.32 -33.13
N ASP A 525 20.81 1.43 -32.86
CA ASP A 525 21.34 1.79 -31.55
C ASP A 525 20.80 3.15 -31.08
N GLU A 526 20.75 4.10 -32.00
CA GLU A 526 20.26 5.46 -31.77
C GLU A 526 18.77 5.45 -31.45
N SER A 527 17.98 4.59 -32.10
CA SER A 527 16.55 4.46 -31.84
C SER A 527 16.27 3.94 -30.42
N LEU A 528 17.10 3.02 -29.92
CA LEU A 528 17.00 2.52 -28.55
C LEU A 528 17.48 3.56 -27.54
N LEU A 529 18.55 4.29 -27.84
CA LEU A 529 19.01 5.41 -27.01
C LEU A 529 17.96 6.52 -26.92
N GLU A 530 17.28 6.84 -28.01
CA GLU A 530 16.16 7.79 -28.04
C GLU A 530 15.04 7.36 -27.08
N LEU A 531 14.64 6.09 -27.12
CA LEU A 531 13.66 5.51 -26.18
C LEU A 531 14.13 5.56 -24.73
N ILE A 532 15.42 5.26 -24.48
CA ILE A 532 16.01 5.30 -23.14
C ILE A 532 15.99 6.72 -22.58
N ARG A 533 16.41 7.73 -23.37
CA ARG A 533 16.62 9.11 -22.90
C ARG A 533 15.35 9.94 -22.78
N TYR A 534 14.44 9.83 -23.75
CA TYR A 534 13.29 10.74 -23.85
C TYR A 534 11.94 10.11 -23.50
N TYR A 535 11.88 8.77 -23.42
CA TYR A 535 10.63 8.05 -23.18
C TYR A 535 10.64 7.16 -21.92
N SER A 536 11.79 6.98 -21.28
CA SER A 536 11.93 6.21 -20.04
C SER A 536 12.66 7.02 -18.96
N ARG A 537 12.14 7.03 -17.73
CA ARG A 537 12.81 7.60 -16.54
C ARG A 537 12.67 6.64 -15.37
N GLU A 538 13.55 5.67 -15.29
CA GLU A 538 13.56 4.61 -14.27
C GLU A 538 14.99 4.07 -14.05
N ALA A 539 15.23 3.38 -12.94
CA ALA A 539 16.49 2.64 -12.71
C ALA A 539 16.56 1.30 -13.48
N GLY A 540 15.42 0.63 -13.66
CA GLY A 540 15.32 -0.66 -14.36
C GLY A 540 15.08 -0.50 -15.87
N VAL A 541 14.51 -1.54 -16.48
CA VAL A 541 14.14 -1.58 -17.90
C VAL A 541 12.65 -1.91 -18.14
N ARG A 542 11.78 -1.75 -17.15
CA ARG A 542 10.36 -2.12 -17.23
C ARG A 542 9.59 -1.15 -18.13
N GLU A 543 9.75 0.15 -17.94
CA GLU A 543 9.19 1.17 -18.82
C GLU A 543 9.83 1.12 -20.21
N LEU A 544 11.15 0.88 -20.29
CA LEU A 544 11.82 0.68 -21.57
C LEU A 544 11.19 -0.49 -22.37
N GLU A 545 10.97 -1.64 -21.73
CA GLU A 545 10.28 -2.78 -22.35
C GLU A 545 8.85 -2.41 -22.81
N ARG A 546 8.11 -1.62 -22.02
CA ARG A 546 6.77 -1.15 -22.40
C ARG A 546 6.81 -0.23 -23.62
N GLN A 547 7.80 0.65 -23.73
CA GLN A 547 7.94 1.54 -24.88
C GLN A 547 8.34 0.76 -26.14
N ILE A 548 9.29 -0.17 -26.04
CA ILE A 548 9.63 -1.08 -27.15
C ILE A 548 8.38 -1.85 -27.61
N ALA A 549 7.62 -2.44 -26.68
CA ALA A 549 6.38 -3.15 -27.00
C ALA A 549 5.33 -2.25 -27.69
N LYS A 550 5.22 -0.99 -27.26
CA LYS A 550 4.32 0.01 -27.86
C LYS A 550 4.73 0.33 -29.31
N VAL A 551 6.02 0.55 -29.54
CA VAL A 551 6.57 0.81 -30.89
C VAL A 551 6.32 -0.40 -31.79
N CYS A 552 6.70 -1.61 -31.35
CA CYS A 552 6.46 -2.85 -32.10
C CYS A 552 4.98 -3.01 -32.51
N ARG A 553 4.03 -2.82 -31.59
CA ARG A 553 2.59 -2.92 -31.90
C ARG A 553 2.12 -1.91 -32.93
N LYS A 554 2.59 -0.67 -32.85
CA LYS A 554 2.20 0.37 -33.80
C LYS A 554 2.81 0.12 -35.19
N VAL A 555 4.08 -0.24 -35.24
CA VAL A 555 4.74 -0.60 -36.50
C VAL A 555 4.04 -1.79 -37.14
N LEU A 556 3.67 -2.81 -36.36
CA LEU A 556 2.92 -3.97 -36.85
C LEU A 556 1.58 -3.55 -37.45
N ARG A 557 0.83 -2.68 -36.77
CA ARG A 557 -0.45 -2.16 -37.28
C ARG A 557 -0.26 -1.45 -38.63
N VAL A 558 0.69 -0.53 -38.72
CA VAL A 558 0.97 0.22 -39.96
C VAL A 558 1.40 -0.73 -41.08
N ARG A 559 2.22 -1.72 -40.75
CA ARG A 559 2.68 -2.74 -41.70
C ARG A 559 1.51 -3.57 -42.25
N ILE A 560 0.62 -4.08 -41.40
CA ILE A 560 -0.55 -4.86 -41.83
C ILE A 560 -1.49 -4.01 -42.69
N GLU A 561 -1.72 -2.74 -42.32
CA GLU A 561 -2.54 -1.81 -43.12
C GLU A 561 -1.94 -1.58 -44.51
N LYS A 562 -0.62 -1.53 -44.64
CA LYS A 562 0.09 -1.44 -45.93
C LYS A 562 0.11 -2.75 -46.70
N GLU A 563 0.31 -3.89 -46.02
CA GLU A 563 0.29 -5.22 -46.64
C GLU A 563 -1.07 -5.52 -47.31
N GLY A 564 -2.17 -5.07 -46.69
CA GLY A 564 -3.51 -5.18 -47.28
C GLY A 564 -3.72 -4.34 -48.55
N LYS A 565 -2.86 -3.36 -48.85
CA LYS A 565 -2.94 -2.47 -50.02
C LYS A 565 -1.89 -2.77 -51.09
N GLU A 566 -0.66 -3.06 -50.67
CA GLU A 566 0.54 -3.09 -51.51
C GLU A 566 1.25 -4.45 -51.51
N GLY A 567 0.74 -5.45 -50.76
CA GLY A 567 1.37 -6.75 -50.62
C GLY A 567 2.54 -6.77 -49.62
N ALA A 568 3.33 -7.85 -49.61
CA ALA A 568 4.38 -8.08 -48.62
C ALA A 568 5.39 -6.93 -48.55
N GLN A 569 5.59 -6.39 -47.34
CA GLN A 569 6.42 -5.20 -47.13
C GLN A 569 7.90 -5.57 -46.94
N ALA A 570 8.81 -4.65 -47.26
CA ALA A 570 10.25 -4.83 -47.01
C ALA A 570 10.58 -4.81 -45.50
N PRO A 571 11.73 -5.37 -45.08
CA PRO A 571 12.30 -5.17 -43.75
C PRO A 571 12.38 -3.68 -43.37
N MET A 572 11.99 -3.34 -42.14
CA MET A 572 12.08 -1.96 -41.64
C MET A 572 13.19 -1.84 -40.59
N LEU A 573 14.10 -0.89 -40.76
CA LEU A 573 15.06 -0.46 -39.74
C LEU A 573 14.57 0.86 -39.15
N LEU A 574 14.23 0.87 -37.86
CA LEU A 574 13.82 2.08 -37.16
C LEU A 574 15.04 2.93 -36.80
N ALA A 575 15.08 4.15 -37.33
CA ALA A 575 16.03 5.17 -36.91
C ALA A 575 15.48 6.00 -35.74
N ALA A 576 16.33 6.83 -35.12
CA ALA A 576 15.92 7.70 -34.01
C ALA A 576 14.80 8.69 -34.39
N THR A 577 14.78 9.18 -35.63
CA THR A 577 13.75 10.10 -36.13
C THR A 577 12.36 9.47 -36.21
N ASP A 578 12.30 8.15 -36.42
CA ASP A 578 11.04 7.43 -36.59
C ASP A 578 10.37 7.13 -35.25
N ILE A 579 11.13 7.21 -34.15
CA ILE A 579 10.63 6.91 -32.81
C ILE A 579 9.48 7.85 -32.41
N GLU A 580 9.53 9.12 -32.78
CA GLU A 580 8.48 10.07 -32.40
C GLU A 580 7.12 9.71 -33.02
N GLU A 581 7.09 9.21 -34.26
CA GLU A 581 5.87 8.75 -34.94
C GLU A 581 5.17 7.62 -34.16
N TYR A 582 5.97 6.66 -33.65
CA TYR A 582 5.45 5.48 -32.98
C TYR A 582 5.32 5.67 -31.45
N ALA A 583 6.34 6.18 -30.76
CA ALA A 583 6.31 6.40 -29.32
C ALA A 583 5.45 7.62 -28.92
N GLY A 584 5.23 8.58 -29.84
CA GLY A 584 4.58 9.87 -29.59
C GLY A 584 5.59 10.95 -29.24
N VAL A 585 5.13 12.13 -28.81
CA VAL A 585 6.01 13.25 -28.43
C VAL A 585 6.91 12.85 -27.25
N ARG A 586 8.16 13.35 -27.25
CA ARG A 586 9.13 13.17 -26.16
C ARG A 586 8.52 13.54 -24.81
N ARG A 587 8.67 12.67 -23.81
CA ARG A 587 8.06 12.83 -22.48
C ARG A 587 8.99 13.48 -21.48
N TYR A 588 10.28 13.24 -21.64
CA TYR A 588 11.34 13.73 -20.76
C TYR A 588 12.30 14.59 -21.54
N SER A 589 12.92 15.54 -20.85
CA SER A 589 14.04 16.31 -21.39
C SER A 589 15.35 15.67 -20.92
N TYR A 590 16.31 15.54 -21.83
CA TYR A 590 17.64 14.98 -21.57
C TYR A 590 18.68 16.11 -21.61
N GLY A 591 19.67 16.10 -20.71
CA GLY A 591 20.72 17.11 -20.65
C GLY A 591 20.33 18.41 -19.92
N LEU A 592 19.57 18.31 -18.82
CA LEU A 592 19.15 19.44 -17.97
C LEU A 592 20.25 20.00 -17.04
N ALA A 593 21.53 19.88 -17.40
CA ALA A 593 22.50 20.83 -16.84
C ALA A 593 22.22 22.18 -17.52
N ASP A 594 22.09 23.25 -16.72
CA ASP A 594 21.94 24.58 -17.29
C ASP A 594 23.13 24.88 -18.22
N GLN A 595 22.87 25.56 -19.32
CA GLN A 595 23.92 25.87 -20.30
C GLN A 595 24.81 27.04 -19.85
N GLU A 596 24.37 27.79 -18.83
CA GLU A 596 25.00 29.03 -18.37
C GLU A 596 25.11 29.06 -16.84
N ASP A 597 26.18 29.69 -16.34
CA ASP A 597 26.41 29.91 -14.91
C ASP A 597 25.40 30.94 -14.37
N GLN A 598 24.78 30.65 -13.22
CA GLN A 598 23.70 31.48 -12.66
C GLN A 598 23.96 31.85 -11.20
N VAL A 599 23.51 33.04 -10.80
CA VAL A 599 23.55 33.50 -9.41
C VAL A 599 22.42 32.86 -8.62
N GLY A 600 22.74 32.34 -7.45
CA GLY A 600 21.78 31.77 -6.52
C GLY A 600 21.25 30.39 -6.91
N ARG A 601 21.72 29.78 -8.02
CA ARG A 601 21.25 28.47 -8.49
C ARG A 601 22.39 27.45 -8.47
N VAL A 602 22.17 26.32 -7.82
CA VAL A 602 23.18 25.26 -7.65
C VAL A 602 22.60 23.91 -8.08
N THR A 603 23.41 23.12 -8.78
CA THR A 603 23.07 21.73 -9.09
C THR A 603 23.51 20.82 -7.94
N GLY A 604 22.54 20.29 -7.20
CA GLY A 604 22.71 19.26 -6.18
C GLY A 604 22.45 17.84 -6.73
N LEU A 605 22.88 16.83 -5.98
CA LEU A 605 22.53 15.43 -6.26
C LEU A 605 21.67 14.84 -5.14
N ALA A 606 20.53 14.26 -5.53
CA ALA A 606 19.65 13.51 -4.64
C ALA A 606 19.67 12.03 -4.92
N TRP A 607 19.32 11.28 -3.89
CA TRP A 607 19.01 9.87 -3.99
C TRP A 607 17.51 9.69 -3.74
N THR A 608 16.84 9.03 -4.68
CA THR A 608 15.42 8.66 -4.58
C THR A 608 15.29 7.14 -4.68
N SER A 609 14.11 6.62 -4.34
CA SER A 609 13.77 5.20 -4.51
C SER A 609 13.85 4.71 -5.96
N VAL A 610 13.76 5.62 -6.94
CA VAL A 610 13.88 5.32 -8.37
C VAL A 610 15.30 5.54 -8.93
N GLY A 611 16.25 5.93 -8.08
CA GLY A 611 17.66 6.15 -8.42
C GLY A 611 18.14 7.57 -8.09
N GLY A 612 19.33 7.92 -8.57
CA GLY A 612 19.87 9.27 -8.40
C GLY A 612 19.22 10.29 -9.34
N GLU A 613 19.16 11.54 -8.89
CA GLU A 613 18.55 12.67 -9.59
C GLU A 613 19.36 13.96 -9.39
N LEU A 614 19.34 14.84 -10.39
CA LEU A 614 19.84 16.21 -10.26
C LEU A 614 18.75 17.07 -9.61
N LEU A 615 19.13 17.84 -8.61
CA LEU A 615 18.29 18.84 -7.98
C LEU A 615 18.82 20.22 -8.30
N ASN A 616 17.92 21.14 -8.66
CA ASN A 616 18.27 22.55 -8.68
C ASN A 616 17.89 23.15 -7.34
N ILE A 617 18.84 23.78 -6.67
CA ILE A 617 18.62 24.53 -5.44
C ILE A 617 18.73 26.00 -5.81
N GLU A 618 17.65 26.74 -5.60
CA GLU A 618 17.56 28.15 -5.92
C GLU A 618 17.48 28.97 -4.63
N SER A 619 18.21 30.07 -4.60
CA SER A 619 18.25 31.01 -3.50
C SER A 619 18.17 32.42 -4.05
N VAL A 620 17.23 33.20 -3.50
CA VAL A 620 17.05 34.61 -3.86
C VAL A 620 17.06 35.43 -2.58
N VAL A 621 17.74 36.57 -2.64
CA VAL A 621 17.80 37.55 -1.56
C VAL A 621 16.98 38.77 -1.99
N THR A 622 16.07 39.22 -1.15
CA THR A 622 15.20 40.39 -1.39
C THR A 622 15.21 41.32 -0.19
N PRO A 623 15.02 42.64 -0.35
CA PRO A 623 14.89 43.56 0.79
C PRO A 623 13.77 43.12 1.75
N GLY A 624 14.03 43.09 3.06
CA GLY A 624 13.16 42.44 4.04
C GLY A 624 13.52 42.71 5.50
N LYS A 625 13.24 41.74 6.37
CA LYS A 625 13.44 41.80 7.84
C LYS A 625 14.23 40.59 8.37
N GLY A 626 15.03 39.93 7.53
CA GLY A 626 15.84 38.77 7.92
C GLY A 626 15.07 37.45 7.99
N ARG A 627 13.94 37.32 7.28
CA ARG A 627 13.14 36.07 7.25
C ARG A 627 13.73 35.05 6.28
N ILE A 628 13.60 33.77 6.63
CA ILE A 628 14.01 32.67 5.77
C ILE A 628 12.76 31.90 5.31
N ASN A 629 12.43 32.04 4.03
CA ASN A 629 11.33 31.32 3.39
C ASN A 629 11.88 30.04 2.73
N LYS A 630 11.17 28.93 2.91
CA LYS A 630 11.58 27.61 2.42
C LYS A 630 10.42 27.00 1.64
N THR A 631 10.58 26.73 0.34
CA THR A 631 9.52 26.16 -0.53
C THR A 631 10.01 24.97 -1.35
N GLY A 632 9.09 24.13 -1.83
CA GLY A 632 9.40 22.91 -2.62
C GLY A 632 9.12 21.59 -1.89
N SER A 633 8.12 21.55 -1.01
CA SER A 633 7.70 20.34 -0.28
C SER A 633 8.84 19.64 0.48
N LEU A 634 9.66 20.44 1.19
CA LEU A 634 10.79 19.95 1.98
C LEU A 634 10.31 19.20 3.22
N GLY A 635 10.91 18.04 3.49
CA GLY A 635 10.73 17.31 4.75
C GLY A 635 11.41 18.00 5.93
N ASP A 636 11.22 17.48 7.14
CA ASP A 636 11.70 18.13 8.37
C ASP A 636 13.23 18.11 8.48
N VAL A 637 13.89 17.01 8.07
CA VAL A 637 15.36 16.92 8.05
C VAL A 637 15.94 17.93 7.06
N MET A 638 15.29 18.11 5.92
CA MET A 638 15.74 19.09 4.93
C MET A 638 15.53 20.55 5.41
N LYS A 639 14.44 20.84 6.14
CA LYS A 639 14.23 22.16 6.77
C LYS A 639 15.30 22.48 7.81
N GLU A 640 15.72 21.48 8.59
CA GLU A 640 16.83 21.61 9.55
C GLU A 640 18.15 21.87 8.82
N SER A 641 18.42 21.14 7.73
CA SER A 641 19.60 21.36 6.89
C SER A 641 19.68 22.80 6.34
N VAL A 642 18.55 23.40 5.95
CA VAL A 642 18.51 24.82 5.53
C VAL A 642 18.92 25.74 6.69
N SER A 643 18.42 25.46 7.90
CA SER A 643 18.77 26.27 9.08
C SER A 643 20.26 26.13 9.42
N ALA A 644 20.82 24.92 9.38
CA ALA A 644 22.24 24.68 9.62
C ALA A 644 23.12 25.39 8.57
N ALA A 645 22.77 25.28 7.29
CA ALA A 645 23.45 25.98 6.20
C ALA A 645 23.44 27.50 6.40
N HIS A 646 22.29 28.08 6.76
CA HIS A 646 22.19 29.51 7.04
C HIS A 646 23.08 29.94 8.22
N THR A 647 23.14 29.15 9.29
CA THR A 647 24.02 29.42 10.42
C THR A 647 25.50 29.38 10.01
N VAL A 648 25.91 28.44 9.15
CA VAL A 648 27.29 28.37 8.63
C VAL A 648 27.63 29.62 7.82
N VAL A 649 26.74 30.06 6.93
CA VAL A 649 26.92 31.27 6.12
C VAL A 649 27.04 32.51 7.02
N ARG A 650 26.15 32.65 8.01
CA ARG A 650 26.16 33.78 8.94
C ARG A 650 27.43 33.80 9.80
N ALA A 651 27.88 32.64 10.29
CA ALA A 651 29.09 32.52 11.10
C ALA A 651 30.38 32.87 10.33
N ARG A 652 30.36 32.75 9.00
CA ARG A 652 31.50 33.00 8.10
C ARG A 652 31.31 34.19 7.16
N ALA A 653 30.32 35.04 7.44
CA ALA A 653 29.93 36.15 6.57
C ALA A 653 31.13 37.04 6.17
N LEU A 654 31.91 37.48 7.16
CA LEU A 654 33.08 38.35 6.94
C LEU A 654 34.14 37.69 6.05
N SER A 655 34.48 36.43 6.28
CA SER A 655 35.45 35.69 5.46
C SER A 655 34.95 35.45 4.03
N MET A 656 33.64 35.47 3.81
CA MET A 656 33.01 35.27 2.50
C MET A 656 32.72 36.61 1.77
N GLY A 657 33.05 37.75 2.39
CA GLY A 657 32.78 39.08 1.83
C GLY A 657 31.30 39.50 1.89
N ILE A 658 30.54 38.96 2.85
CA ILE A 658 29.14 39.28 3.09
C ILE A 658 29.06 40.20 4.31
N ASP A 659 28.41 41.36 4.15
CA ASP A 659 28.12 42.27 5.26
C ASP A 659 27.11 41.63 6.25
N PRO A 660 27.46 41.47 7.54
CA PRO A 660 26.57 40.90 8.54
C PRO A 660 25.23 41.63 8.70
N GLU A 661 25.15 42.94 8.39
CA GLU A 661 23.88 43.68 8.51
C GLU A 661 22.83 43.22 7.48
N ARG A 662 23.27 42.61 6.37
CA ARG A 662 22.37 42.14 5.32
C ARG A 662 21.45 41.01 5.79
N PHE A 663 21.89 40.18 6.73
CA PHE A 663 21.04 39.12 7.31
C PHE A 663 19.85 39.66 8.11
N GLU A 664 19.87 40.93 8.53
CA GLU A 664 18.77 41.56 9.26
C GLU A 664 17.87 42.41 8.35
N LYS A 665 18.42 42.93 7.24
CA LYS A 665 17.75 43.84 6.30
C LYS A 665 17.21 43.16 5.04
N GLU A 666 17.57 41.90 4.80
CA GLU A 666 17.16 41.15 3.60
C GLU A 666 16.51 39.82 3.98
N ASP A 667 15.43 39.46 3.30
CA ASP A 667 14.79 38.15 3.40
C ASP A 667 15.44 37.18 2.39
N LEU A 668 15.65 35.95 2.82
CA LEU A 668 16.21 34.86 2.04
C LEU A 668 15.10 33.87 1.66
N HIS A 669 14.92 33.62 0.37
CA HIS A 669 14.02 32.58 -0.12
C HIS A 669 14.84 31.43 -0.71
N ILE A 670 14.61 30.21 -0.20
CA ILE A 670 15.19 28.99 -0.78
C ILE A 670 14.08 28.15 -1.38
N HIS A 671 14.25 27.82 -2.65
CA HIS A 671 13.35 26.99 -3.42
C HIS A 671 14.08 25.77 -3.94
N VAL A 672 13.50 24.58 -3.74
CA VAL A 672 13.98 23.34 -4.36
C VAL A 672 12.86 22.81 -5.28
N PRO A 673 12.84 23.21 -6.56
CA PRO A 673 11.77 22.86 -7.49
C PRO A 673 11.54 21.35 -7.69
N GLU A 674 10.30 21.00 -8.02
CA GLU A 674 9.65 19.68 -8.28
C GLU A 674 8.59 19.25 -7.25
N GLY A 675 7.41 18.84 -7.74
CA GLY A 675 6.12 19.08 -7.07
C GLY A 675 5.26 17.88 -6.65
N ALA A 676 5.84 16.79 -6.11
CA ALA A 676 5.02 15.76 -5.45
C ALA A 676 5.80 14.77 -4.56
N THR A 677 7.09 14.56 -4.80
CA THR A 677 7.92 13.63 -4.03
C THR A 677 8.55 14.35 -2.84
N PRO A 678 8.29 13.92 -1.58
CA PRO A 678 8.94 14.51 -0.41
C PRO A 678 10.47 14.37 -0.55
N LYS A 679 11.17 15.50 -0.50
CA LYS A 679 12.64 15.55 -0.49
C LYS A 679 13.06 15.67 0.95
N ASP A 680 13.50 14.55 1.53
CA ASP A 680 13.90 14.49 2.92
C ASP A 680 15.26 13.81 3.04
N GLY A 681 16.25 14.55 3.54
CA GLY A 681 17.64 14.11 3.65
C GLY A 681 18.63 15.27 3.73
N PRO A 682 19.68 15.17 4.55
CA PRO A 682 20.62 16.28 4.81
C PRO A 682 21.68 16.44 3.71
N SER A 683 21.73 15.54 2.71
CA SER A 683 22.82 15.48 1.72
C SER A 683 22.88 16.63 0.71
N ALA A 684 22.00 17.63 0.83
CA ALA A 684 21.98 18.85 0.03
C ALA A 684 22.59 20.06 0.78
N GLY A 685 23.08 19.87 2.01
CA GLY A 685 23.58 20.94 2.87
C GLY A 685 24.66 21.82 2.23
N ILE A 686 25.66 21.23 1.58
CA ILE A 686 26.71 22.01 0.90
C ILE A 686 26.20 22.79 -0.31
N GLY A 687 25.19 22.26 -1.01
CA GLY A 687 24.54 22.95 -2.12
C GLY A 687 23.71 24.14 -1.65
N MET A 688 23.03 24.01 -0.51
CA MET A 688 22.30 25.11 0.12
C MET A 688 23.23 26.24 0.54
N VAL A 689 24.38 25.93 1.18
CA VAL A 689 25.37 26.95 1.55
C VAL A 689 25.87 27.67 0.30
N THR A 690 26.21 26.93 -0.76
CA THR A 690 26.71 27.52 -2.01
C THR A 690 25.67 28.44 -2.67
N ALA A 691 24.40 28.04 -2.68
CA ALA A 691 23.31 28.85 -3.25
C ALA A 691 23.11 30.14 -2.46
N MET A 692 23.12 30.07 -1.13
CA MET A 692 23.03 31.23 -0.25
C MET A 692 24.21 32.20 -0.45
N VAL A 693 25.44 31.68 -0.44
CA VAL A 693 26.65 32.50 -0.63
C VAL A 693 26.64 33.17 -2.01
N SER A 694 26.24 32.43 -3.05
CA SER A 694 26.07 32.99 -4.39
C SER A 694 25.06 34.13 -4.41
N ALA A 695 23.87 33.94 -3.80
CA ALA A 695 22.83 34.95 -3.75
C ALA A 695 23.24 36.21 -2.99
N TYR A 696 23.99 36.09 -1.88
CA TYR A 696 24.49 37.25 -1.13
C TYR A 696 25.66 37.95 -1.82
N THR A 697 26.59 37.19 -2.43
CA THR A 697 27.81 37.76 -3.03
C THR A 697 27.63 38.19 -4.49
N GLY A 698 26.55 37.80 -5.15
CA GLY A 698 26.33 38.03 -6.57
C GLY A 698 27.24 37.20 -7.49
N ARG A 699 27.99 36.24 -6.94
CA ARG A 699 28.93 35.40 -7.71
C ARG A 699 28.18 34.24 -8.36
N PRO A 700 28.25 34.06 -9.69
CA PRO A 700 27.54 32.95 -10.32
C PRO A 700 28.17 31.61 -9.96
N VAL A 701 27.32 30.58 -9.87
CA VAL A 701 27.72 29.19 -9.63
C VAL A 701 27.91 28.52 -10.98
N ARG A 702 28.99 27.75 -11.10
CA ARG A 702 29.29 26.98 -12.31
C ARG A 702 28.22 25.92 -12.60
N CYS A 703 27.63 25.94 -13.79
CA CYS A 703 26.60 24.99 -14.19
C CYS A 703 27.13 23.56 -14.44
N ASP A 704 28.44 23.42 -14.68
CA ASP A 704 29.10 22.14 -14.95
C ASP A 704 29.55 21.38 -13.68
N VAL A 705 29.22 21.91 -12.50
CA VAL A 705 29.58 21.37 -11.18
C VAL A 705 28.32 20.90 -10.46
N ALA A 706 28.27 19.62 -10.10
CA ALA A 706 27.27 19.10 -9.15
C ALA A 706 27.90 18.79 -7.80
N MET A 707 27.10 18.87 -6.73
CA MET A 707 27.62 18.64 -5.39
C MET A 707 26.63 17.88 -4.49
N THR A 708 27.18 17.12 -3.55
CA THR A 708 26.40 16.45 -2.50
C THR A 708 27.23 16.28 -1.24
N GLY A 709 26.59 16.48 -0.08
CA GLY A 709 27.25 16.48 1.21
C GLY A 709 26.35 17.10 2.25
N GLU A 710 26.34 16.51 3.44
CA GLU A 710 25.77 17.16 4.62
C GLU A 710 26.78 18.17 5.17
N VAL A 711 26.29 19.24 5.81
CA VAL A 711 27.13 20.27 6.41
C VAL A 711 26.79 20.41 7.89
N ASN A 712 27.80 20.31 8.76
CA ASN A 712 27.60 20.57 10.18
C ASN A 712 27.70 22.09 10.48
N LEU A 713 27.38 22.51 11.70
CA LEU A 713 27.44 23.93 12.10
C LEU A 713 28.85 24.55 12.05
N ARG A 714 29.90 23.71 12.03
CA ARG A 714 31.29 24.13 11.84
C ARG A 714 31.68 24.17 10.37
N GLY A 715 30.76 23.84 9.45
CA GLY A 715 30.97 23.76 8.02
C GLY A 715 32.00 22.73 7.55
N GLU A 716 32.14 21.61 8.28
CA GLU A 716 32.75 20.37 7.79
C GLU A 716 31.71 19.60 6.96
N VAL A 717 32.18 18.97 5.88
CA VAL A 717 31.37 18.19 4.96
C VAL A 717 31.30 16.74 5.43
N MET A 718 30.10 16.29 5.76
CA MET A 718 29.84 14.97 6.35
C MET A 718 29.51 13.93 5.27
N PRO A 719 29.80 12.64 5.50
CA PRO A 719 29.56 11.57 4.54
C PRO A 719 28.08 11.38 4.22
N ILE A 720 27.81 10.86 3.02
CA ILE A 720 26.48 10.61 2.50
C ILE A 720 26.30 9.16 2.03
N GLY A 721 25.05 8.72 1.89
CA GLY A 721 24.70 7.46 1.21
C GLY A 721 24.43 7.63 -0.29
N GLY A 722 24.43 6.51 -1.01
CA GLY A 722 23.98 6.42 -2.41
C GLY A 722 24.89 7.09 -3.43
N LEU A 723 26.21 7.11 -3.18
CA LEU A 723 27.19 7.81 -4.03
C LEU A 723 27.15 7.32 -5.48
N LYS A 724 27.09 6.01 -5.69
CA LYS A 724 27.04 5.40 -7.03
C LYS A 724 25.85 5.90 -7.84
N GLU A 725 24.66 5.90 -7.26
CA GLU A 725 23.44 6.37 -7.92
C GLU A 725 23.48 7.87 -8.21
N LYS A 726 24.05 8.67 -7.29
CA LYS A 726 24.23 10.12 -7.47
C LYS A 726 25.21 10.43 -8.61
N LEU A 727 26.35 9.74 -8.69
CA LEU A 727 27.31 9.91 -9.78
C LEU A 727 26.73 9.49 -11.13
N LEU A 728 25.92 8.43 -11.17
CA LEU A 728 25.18 8.06 -12.37
C LEU A 728 24.22 9.16 -12.84
N ALA A 729 23.57 9.83 -11.90
CA ALA A 729 22.69 10.97 -12.22
C ALA A 729 23.47 12.17 -12.76
N ALA A 730 24.64 12.47 -12.18
CA ALA A 730 25.53 13.52 -12.64
C ALA A 730 25.99 13.27 -14.09
N ARG A 731 26.49 12.07 -14.38
CA ARG A 731 26.90 11.67 -15.74
C ARG A 731 25.74 11.78 -16.74
N ARG A 732 24.56 11.27 -16.38
CA ARG A 732 23.34 11.35 -17.22
C ARG A 732 22.89 12.80 -17.45
N GLY A 733 23.12 13.67 -16.47
CA GLY A 733 22.82 15.09 -16.56
C GLY A 733 23.84 15.90 -17.37
N GLY A 734 24.93 15.30 -17.83
CA GLY A 734 25.99 16.00 -18.56
C GLY A 734 26.92 16.83 -17.67
N ILE A 735 26.90 16.61 -16.36
CA ILE A 735 27.79 17.28 -15.41
C ILE A 735 29.21 16.76 -15.60
N LYS A 736 30.21 17.65 -15.53
CA LYS A 736 31.63 17.29 -15.69
C LYS A 736 32.34 17.09 -14.35
N THR A 737 32.05 17.96 -13.39
CA THR A 737 32.73 17.97 -12.08
C THR A 737 31.74 17.61 -10.98
N VAL A 738 32.11 16.70 -10.07
CA VAL A 738 31.27 16.34 -8.92
C VAL A 738 32.03 16.48 -7.62
N LEU A 739 31.50 17.29 -6.70
CA LEU A 739 32.03 17.48 -5.36
C LEU A 739 31.39 16.48 -4.39
N VAL A 740 32.21 15.71 -3.69
CA VAL A 740 31.78 14.63 -2.79
C VAL A 740 32.52 14.71 -1.44
N PRO A 741 31.95 14.23 -0.32
CA PRO A 741 32.65 14.28 0.96
C PRO A 741 33.94 13.44 0.95
N GLU A 742 34.99 13.89 1.64
CA GLU A 742 36.29 13.19 1.72
C GLU A 742 36.15 11.77 2.27
N GLU A 743 35.27 11.56 3.26
CA GLU A 743 35.01 10.24 3.84
C GLU A 743 34.39 9.24 2.84
N ASN A 744 33.68 9.74 1.82
CA ASN A 744 33.09 8.90 0.76
C ASN A 744 34.12 8.45 -0.30
N ARG A 745 35.39 8.86 -0.21
CA ARG A 745 36.47 8.37 -1.08
C ARG A 745 36.57 6.85 -1.07
N ARG A 746 36.24 6.20 0.06
CA ARG A 746 36.22 4.73 0.20
C ARG A 746 35.16 4.07 -0.68
N ASP A 747 34.01 4.72 -0.85
CA ASP A 747 32.85 4.19 -1.59
C ASP A 747 33.06 4.28 -3.11
N LEU A 748 34.00 5.12 -3.56
CA LEU A 748 34.41 5.18 -4.97
C LEU A 748 34.90 3.82 -5.48
N LYS A 749 35.38 2.91 -4.63
CA LYS A 749 35.78 1.56 -5.06
C LYS A 749 34.62 0.76 -5.67
N GLU A 750 33.38 1.01 -5.24
CA GLU A 750 32.17 0.33 -5.72
C GLU A 750 31.59 0.98 -6.99
N VAL A 751 32.18 2.10 -7.43
CA VAL A 751 31.78 2.83 -8.63
C VAL A 751 32.51 2.25 -9.84
N PRO A 752 31.79 1.84 -10.90
CA PRO A 752 32.38 1.40 -12.16
C PRO A 752 33.39 2.39 -12.77
N GLU A 753 34.47 1.87 -13.38
CA GLU A 753 35.53 2.71 -13.97
C GLU A 753 35.02 3.63 -15.09
N ASN A 754 34.06 3.17 -15.90
CA ASN A 754 33.45 3.99 -16.95
C ASN A 754 32.73 5.25 -16.42
N ILE A 755 32.41 5.33 -15.12
CA ILE A 755 31.85 6.54 -14.50
C ILE A 755 32.98 7.42 -13.96
N LYS A 756 33.99 6.82 -13.33
CA LYS A 756 35.15 7.56 -12.79
C LYS A 756 35.95 8.24 -13.88
N GLU A 757 36.10 7.61 -15.04
CA GLU A 757 36.78 8.20 -16.19
C GLU A 757 35.98 9.34 -16.83
N ALA A 758 34.65 9.33 -16.69
CA ALA A 758 33.76 10.32 -17.31
C ALA A 758 33.53 11.58 -16.46
N LEU A 759 33.82 11.54 -15.15
CA LEU A 759 33.55 12.61 -14.20
C LEU A 759 34.83 13.01 -13.46
N ASP A 760 35.09 14.31 -13.32
CA ASP A 760 36.10 14.83 -12.38
C ASP A 760 35.51 14.83 -10.96
N ILE A 761 35.77 13.76 -10.21
CA ILE A 761 35.27 13.59 -8.84
C ILE A 761 36.27 14.21 -7.86
N ARG A 762 35.84 15.23 -7.12
CA ARG A 762 36.67 15.95 -6.15
C ARG A 762 36.18 15.71 -4.71
N PRO A 763 36.91 14.90 -3.94
CA PRO A 763 36.70 14.77 -2.50
C PRO A 763 36.98 16.10 -1.78
N VAL A 764 36.06 16.54 -0.93
CA VAL A 764 36.14 17.79 -0.16
C VAL A 764 35.84 17.56 1.31
N ARG A 765 36.52 18.29 2.19
CA ARG A 765 36.32 18.22 3.64
C ARG A 765 35.65 19.46 4.22
N TRP A 766 35.95 20.62 3.67
CA TRP A 766 35.47 21.91 4.20
C TRP A 766 34.62 22.65 3.17
N ILE A 767 33.65 23.44 3.65
CA ILE A 767 32.79 24.22 2.76
C ILE A 767 33.58 25.25 1.93
N ASP A 768 34.73 25.69 2.41
CA ASP A 768 35.58 26.64 1.71
C ASP A 768 36.12 26.04 0.39
N GLU A 769 36.49 24.74 0.41
CA GLU A 769 36.91 23.99 -0.78
C GLU A 769 35.75 23.84 -1.79
N VAL A 770 34.52 23.67 -1.28
CA VAL A 770 33.31 23.60 -2.11
C VAL A 770 33.08 24.94 -2.82
N LEU A 771 33.12 26.05 -2.08
CA LEU A 771 32.88 27.39 -2.62
C LEU A 771 33.96 27.80 -3.62
N GLU A 772 35.23 27.43 -3.39
CA GLU A 772 36.33 27.69 -4.33
C GLU A 772 36.16 26.92 -5.65
N ALA A 773 35.69 25.66 -5.58
CA ALA A 773 35.48 24.85 -6.77
C ALA A 773 34.19 25.23 -7.54
N ALA A 774 33.15 25.69 -6.85
CA ALA A 774 31.82 25.90 -7.41
C ALA A 774 31.52 27.33 -7.87
N LEU A 775 32.06 28.37 -7.21
CA LEU A 775 31.79 29.76 -7.57
C LEU A 775 32.77 30.26 -8.63
N ALA A 776 32.27 31.01 -9.63
CA ALA A 776 33.13 31.71 -10.57
C ALA A 776 34.05 32.71 -9.85
N LYS A 777 35.23 32.96 -10.42
CA LYS A 777 36.14 34.00 -9.92
C LYS A 777 35.49 35.36 -10.07
N LYS A 778 35.71 36.24 -9.09
CA LYS A 778 35.22 37.61 -9.10
C LYS A 778 35.92 38.34 -10.26
N ASP A 779 35.17 38.85 -11.24
CA ASP A 779 35.73 39.84 -12.16
C ASP A 779 36.15 41.07 -11.32
N GLU A 780 37.37 41.56 -11.52
CA GLU A 780 37.84 42.78 -10.87
C GLU A 780 36.93 43.94 -11.30
N GLU A 781 36.18 44.52 -10.37
CA GLU A 781 35.39 45.73 -10.66
C GLU A 781 36.32 46.86 -11.15
N PRO A 782 35.88 47.67 -12.13
CA PRO A 782 36.65 48.79 -12.62
C PRO A 782 36.79 49.81 -11.48
N LYS A 783 38.03 50.23 -11.20
CA LYS A 783 38.34 51.28 -10.22
C LYS A 783 37.49 52.52 -10.50
N GLU A 784 36.57 52.86 -9.59
CA GLU A 784 35.92 54.15 -9.59
C GLU A 784 36.97 55.25 -9.40
N GLU A 785 37.07 56.15 -10.39
CA GLU A 785 37.81 57.40 -10.27
C GLU A 785 37.17 58.27 -9.18
N SER A 786 37.97 58.62 -8.19
CA SER A 786 37.61 59.53 -7.11
C SER A 786 37.20 60.90 -7.65
N HIS A 787 35.91 61.23 -7.60
CA HIS A 787 35.47 62.62 -7.68
C HIS A 787 35.71 63.30 -6.33
N SER A 788 36.71 64.17 -6.30
CA SER A 788 37.04 65.06 -5.18
C SER A 788 35.97 66.11 -4.94
N GLU A 789 35.72 66.39 -3.67
CA GLU A 789 34.88 67.46 -3.12
C GLU A 789 35.25 68.86 -3.68
N GLU A 790 34.25 69.66 -4.03
CA GLU A 790 34.31 71.11 -3.87
C GLU A 790 33.06 71.60 -3.13
N ALA A 791 33.29 72.16 -1.95
CA ALA A 791 32.30 72.84 -1.13
C ALA A 791 31.96 74.21 -1.71
N SER A 792 30.67 74.58 -1.73
CA SER A 792 30.30 76.00 -1.61
C SER A 792 28.97 76.16 -0.88
N SER A 793 29.05 76.95 0.19
CA SER A 793 27.98 77.47 1.03
C SER A 793 27.01 78.38 0.29
N SER A 794 25.72 78.30 0.58
CA SER A 794 24.85 79.48 0.52
C SER A 794 23.68 79.37 1.51
N GLN A 795 23.70 80.31 2.45
CA GLN A 795 22.69 80.59 3.45
C GLN A 795 21.31 80.94 2.85
N SER A 796 20.31 80.72 3.70
CA SER A 796 18.94 81.24 3.66
C SER A 796 18.73 82.60 2.98
N MET A 797 17.67 82.71 2.18
CA MET A 797 16.74 83.84 2.31
C MET A 797 15.34 83.50 1.80
N ILE A 798 14.38 83.78 2.68
CA ILE A 798 12.93 83.87 2.45
C ILE A 798 12.66 85.07 1.53
N SER A 799 11.78 84.93 0.54
CA SER A 799 10.83 86.00 0.16
C SER A 799 9.74 85.47 -0.78
N THR A 800 8.52 85.75 -0.39
CA THR A 800 7.24 85.69 -1.11
C THR A 800 7.25 86.36 -2.49
N HIS A 801 6.62 85.71 -3.47
CA HIS A 801 5.47 86.26 -4.18
C HIS A 801 4.58 85.17 -4.78
#